data_AF-A0A812UMP1-F1
#
_entry.id   AF-A0A812UMP1-F1
#
_cell.length_a   1.000
_cell.length_b   1.000
_cell.length_c   1.000
_cell.angle_alpha   90.00
_cell.angle_beta   90.00
_cell.angle_gamma   90.00
#
_symmetry.space_group_name_H-M   'P 1'
#
loop_
_entity.id
_entity.type
_entity.pdbx_description
1 polymer ?
#
loop_
_entity_poly.entity_id
_entity_poly.type
_entity_poly.pdbx_seq_one_letter_code
_entity_poly.pdbx_strand_id
1 'polypeptide(L)'
;MAECIPCDLGTFANISGSTACHICGDDDLWTTSRPLLREQVEKWVEVAGATSQAMCNCREGSHLHEGRCEMCSLGTRCPGSGSLELLPGYASLVNEPGQVFKCYGNSLRCPGGPPGTCAKGRDAGSLACGSCQHRLRATGSGECSSCASGDYALLLTGGLVLFGGTGGFHAVLNAGRDGKQDGRLLVASLSLSQLVTCAQVLSVIHQLDIEWGEPFTWFLQALDILSLDVLLSTLSYFDCVAELTPTLQFSMETLGVPLLAALGPLLIHIYRKMRKRRRHARTYMLWRTLGVLGILFFITFCSSLLEPFRCNEHPSGARTVRTYHNVHCDFVGMHLHLCLLGGVVFLLPLSFLVLCAWILWMELPRRLHRGDMKFIRSCSFLFMRFRPGCEHFCAIFLFRNVLIVISPLLPSMSGGLVFLNLLLYCSFFLVAFGRPWRMLHSTYLDLFIHVGLLLVLDMGTLFTPPVDNRIAMVICSVTTSCMVLAAIVLAAAAVWQHFLVQRKPFYFFLCHHKKAAGSFARLLKIELLRRSSSFTSFIDVDDLSDLSKLFSYVSHDVEKLVLFGTPDVLKRTWCVGELVVARLHKVPTILLKLPNFSQPDEGFLLAYDSLVPDLGDFSSYGFGMKEVKDTLRWLGSVETISLPSYLSKQVLQHVVSSLTMTRAALPSSEQTFDNGCLVLADPENMDATATAYILAELTAREMMHTSVPVVLSAEDRVGPTKVDVLHLILVCTGGCLESSKIAEWLLQARFISTCFISPVISDDSFELPSKMSYQNLARHPYADTLDLGAYVRVLQAVFLEIALPFSPQSCSEAELRLRAKQISARLHPGAAVRNLSSRLVMLASNEELIEVSLALAADASSADSGSLGANISDADELELQRMVSSRFSDFTASCDAMPVESDTVEVAF
;
A
#
# COMPACT_ATOMS: atom_id res chain seq x y z
N MET A 1 13.30 -33.03 100.01
CA MET A 1 13.18 -33.71 98.71
C MET A 1 13.23 -32.62 97.65
N ALA A 2 14.21 -32.64 96.75
CA ALA A 2 14.25 -31.68 95.65
C ALA A 2 13.22 -32.11 94.59
N GLU A 3 12.35 -31.19 94.18
CA GLU A 3 11.33 -31.42 93.16
C GLU A 3 12.01 -31.39 91.78
N CYS A 4 11.83 -32.45 90.97
CA CYS A 4 12.43 -32.53 89.64
C CYS A 4 11.57 -31.73 88.65
N ILE A 5 12.13 -30.65 88.08
CA ILE A 5 11.46 -29.83 87.08
C ILE A 5 11.79 -30.40 85.69
N PRO A 6 10.80 -30.59 84.78
CA PRO A 6 11.08 -31.04 83.41
C PRO A 6 11.86 -29.97 82.63
N CYS A 7 12.75 -30.41 81.73
CA CYS A 7 13.45 -29.51 80.81
C CYS A 7 12.47 -28.69 79.96
N ASP A 8 12.77 -27.39 79.75
CA ASP A 8 12.00 -26.50 78.90
C ASP A 8 12.04 -26.94 77.42
N LEU A 9 11.10 -26.45 76.61
CA LEU A 9 11.06 -26.74 75.17
C LEU A 9 12.39 -26.35 74.50
N GLY A 10 12.90 -27.23 73.64
CA GLY A 10 14.20 -27.03 72.99
C GLY A 10 15.39 -27.41 73.87
N THR A 11 15.16 -28.02 75.04
CA THR A 11 16.22 -28.54 75.91
C THR A 11 15.95 -29.99 76.36
N PHE A 12 16.99 -30.78 76.57
CA PHE A 12 16.90 -32.20 76.91
C PHE A 12 17.89 -32.61 78.01
N ALA A 13 17.62 -33.70 78.72
CA ALA A 13 18.55 -34.31 79.67
C ALA A 13 18.66 -35.81 79.42
N ASN A 14 19.86 -36.28 79.05
CA ASN A 14 20.11 -37.69 78.72
C ASN A 14 20.06 -38.64 79.95
N ILE A 15 20.12 -38.10 81.17
CA ILE A 15 20.18 -38.87 82.41
C ILE A 15 19.15 -38.31 83.39
N SER A 16 18.30 -39.18 83.91
CA SER A 16 17.33 -38.85 84.96
C SER A 16 18.02 -38.33 86.21
N GLY A 17 17.60 -37.17 86.73
CA GLY A 17 18.22 -36.53 87.89
C GLY A 17 19.42 -35.63 87.55
N SER A 18 19.66 -35.32 86.27
CA SER A 18 20.61 -34.27 85.86
C SER A 18 20.29 -32.93 86.53
N THR A 19 21.32 -32.17 86.91
CA THR A 19 21.17 -30.83 87.47
C THR A 19 21.03 -29.74 86.41
N ALA A 20 21.16 -30.08 85.12
CA ALA A 20 21.03 -29.15 84.00
C ALA A 20 20.48 -29.83 82.74
N CYS A 21 19.77 -29.06 81.91
CA CYS A 21 19.30 -29.47 80.58
C CYS A 21 20.26 -28.94 79.51
N HIS A 22 20.49 -29.72 78.47
CA HIS A 22 21.27 -29.37 77.29
C HIS A 22 20.37 -28.74 76.23
N ILE A 23 20.82 -27.66 75.58
CA ILE A 23 20.11 -27.01 74.47
C ILE A 23 20.19 -27.87 73.20
N CYS A 24 19.11 -27.88 72.40
CA CYS A 24 19.04 -28.60 71.13
C CYS A 24 19.84 -27.91 70.01
N GLY A 25 19.93 -26.58 70.03
CA GLY A 25 20.70 -25.78 69.07
C GLY A 25 20.78 -24.31 69.50
N ASP A 26 21.37 -23.48 68.64
CA ASP A 26 21.75 -22.10 68.96
C ASP A 26 20.66 -21.04 68.65
N ASP A 27 19.50 -21.45 68.12
CA ASP A 27 18.43 -20.55 67.68
C ASP A 27 17.03 -21.01 68.17
N ASP A 28 16.06 -20.08 68.11
CA ASP A 28 14.67 -20.30 68.55
C ASP A 28 13.85 -21.20 67.60
N LEU A 29 14.47 -21.70 66.52
CA LEU A 29 13.83 -22.62 65.57
C LEU A 29 13.95 -24.07 66.03
N TRP A 30 14.87 -24.37 66.97
CA TRP A 30 14.92 -25.66 67.65
C TRP A 30 13.81 -25.79 68.69
N THR A 31 13.21 -26.97 68.73
CA THR A 31 12.25 -27.37 69.76
C THR A 31 12.47 -28.83 70.12
N THR A 32 11.85 -29.27 71.21
CA THR A 32 11.78 -30.69 71.56
C THR A 32 10.42 -31.23 71.17
N SER A 33 10.37 -32.22 70.30
CA SER A 33 9.10 -32.74 69.78
C SER A 33 9.12 -34.25 69.60
N ARG A 34 7.93 -34.85 69.59
CA ARG A 34 7.73 -36.28 69.30
C ARG A 34 6.58 -36.47 68.31
N PRO A 35 6.59 -37.55 67.52
CA PRO A 35 5.49 -37.84 66.61
C PRO A 35 4.29 -38.36 67.41
N LEU A 36 3.11 -37.80 67.12
CA LEU A 36 1.82 -38.35 67.50
C LEU A 36 1.12 -38.87 66.25
N LEU A 37 0.90 -40.18 66.21
CA LEU A 37 0.06 -40.82 65.20
C LEU A 37 -1.42 -40.59 65.56
N ARG A 38 -2.11 -39.75 64.80
CA ARG A 38 -3.55 -39.55 64.94
C ARG A 38 -4.20 -39.67 63.56
N GLU A 39 -5.19 -40.56 63.43
CA GLU A 39 -5.95 -40.74 62.17
C GLU A 39 -5.07 -41.01 60.93
N GLN A 40 -4.01 -41.82 61.09
CA GLN A 40 -3.03 -42.12 60.03
C GLN A 40 -2.19 -40.94 59.52
N VAL A 41 -2.25 -39.78 60.20
CA VAL A 41 -1.38 -38.63 59.93
C VAL A 41 -0.41 -38.46 61.10
N GLU A 42 0.88 -38.41 60.79
CA GLU A 42 1.93 -38.14 61.77
C GLU A 42 1.94 -36.63 62.06
N LYS A 43 1.56 -36.25 63.28
CA LYS A 43 1.61 -34.86 63.74
C LYS A 43 2.68 -34.71 64.81
N TRP A 44 3.62 -33.79 64.59
CA TRP A 44 4.64 -33.49 65.59
C TRP A 44 4.09 -32.53 66.63
N VAL A 45 4.24 -32.89 67.89
CA VAL A 45 3.87 -32.02 69.01
C VAL A 45 5.08 -31.71 69.85
N GLU A 46 5.17 -30.46 70.30
CA GLU A 46 6.20 -30.01 71.22
C GLU A 46 6.01 -30.67 72.59
N VAL A 47 7.11 -31.10 73.21
CA VAL A 47 7.14 -31.86 74.46
C VAL A 47 8.22 -31.29 75.37
N ALA A 48 7.84 -30.90 76.58
CA ALA A 48 8.76 -30.57 77.66
C ALA A 48 9.26 -31.83 78.37
N GLY A 49 10.46 -31.78 78.96
CA GLY A 49 11.08 -32.90 79.66
C GLY A 49 11.70 -33.96 78.75
N ALA A 50 12.26 -33.56 77.61
CA ALA A 50 12.90 -34.48 76.67
C ALA A 50 14.06 -35.25 77.30
N THR A 51 14.08 -36.57 77.13
CA THR A 51 15.05 -37.49 77.77
C THR A 51 16.24 -37.85 76.87
N SER A 52 16.31 -37.30 75.66
CA SER A 52 17.36 -37.60 74.68
C SER A 52 17.50 -36.46 73.66
N GLN A 53 18.72 -36.26 73.18
CA GLN A 53 19.01 -35.38 72.04
C GLN A 53 18.22 -35.76 70.78
N ALA A 54 17.81 -37.02 70.63
CA ALA A 54 17.00 -37.48 69.49
C ALA A 54 15.61 -36.85 69.41
N MET A 55 15.15 -36.17 70.47
CA MET A 55 13.90 -35.41 70.47
C MET A 55 14.07 -33.95 70.02
N CYS A 56 15.31 -33.52 69.75
CA CYS A 56 15.61 -32.19 69.21
C CYS A 56 15.28 -32.13 67.72
N ASN A 57 14.33 -31.27 67.38
CA ASN A 57 13.79 -31.15 66.03
C ASN A 57 13.50 -29.68 65.71
N CYS A 58 13.35 -29.37 64.43
CA CYS A 58 12.90 -28.04 64.03
C CYS A 58 11.40 -27.84 64.32
N ARG A 59 11.06 -26.63 64.78
CA ARG A 59 9.69 -26.18 65.06
C ARG A 59 8.84 -26.21 63.79
N GLU A 60 7.52 -26.39 63.94
CA GLU A 60 6.57 -26.28 62.82
C GLU A 60 6.79 -24.97 62.04
N GLY A 61 6.82 -25.04 60.72
CA GLY A 61 7.22 -23.92 59.85
C GLY A 61 8.72 -23.80 59.57
N SER A 62 9.54 -24.69 60.15
CA SER A 62 10.98 -24.81 59.86
C SER A 62 11.40 -26.26 59.58
N HIS A 63 12.52 -26.43 58.88
CA HIS A 63 13.07 -27.72 58.48
C HIS A 63 14.57 -27.81 58.77
N LEU A 64 15.13 -29.01 58.81
CA LEU A 64 16.53 -29.23 59.12
C LEU A 64 17.36 -29.27 57.83
N HIS A 65 18.30 -28.33 57.68
CA HIS A 65 19.22 -28.25 56.57
C HIS A 65 20.66 -28.08 57.08
N GLU A 66 21.58 -28.95 56.65
CA GLU A 66 23.01 -28.94 57.07
C GLU A 66 23.26 -28.82 58.59
N GLY A 67 22.37 -29.38 59.41
CA GLY A 67 22.48 -29.35 60.88
C GLY A 67 21.99 -28.05 61.53
N ARG A 68 21.30 -27.18 60.79
CA ARG A 68 20.62 -25.98 61.28
C ARG A 68 19.14 -26.00 60.91
N CYS A 69 18.30 -25.36 61.73
CA CYS A 69 16.89 -25.21 61.41
C CYS A 69 16.69 -23.94 60.57
N GLU A 70 16.02 -24.08 59.42
CA GLU A 70 15.72 -22.96 58.51
C GLU A 70 14.21 -22.81 58.30
N MET A 71 13.75 -21.57 58.18
CA MET A 71 12.35 -21.24 57.88
C MET A 71 11.93 -21.78 56.51
N CYS A 72 10.70 -22.23 56.40
CA CYS A 72 10.22 -22.84 55.17
C CYS A 72 9.91 -21.82 54.09
N SER A 73 10.42 -22.09 52.89
CA SER A 73 10.31 -21.21 51.74
C SER A 73 8.96 -21.36 51.04
N LEU A 74 8.60 -20.34 50.24
CA LEU A 74 7.34 -20.34 49.49
C LEU A 74 7.25 -21.57 48.58
N GLY A 75 6.13 -22.30 48.66
CA GLY A 75 5.93 -23.54 47.91
C GLY A 75 6.25 -24.82 48.69
N THR A 76 6.59 -24.71 49.97
CA THR A 76 6.82 -25.86 50.87
C THR A 76 5.87 -25.87 52.05
N ARG A 77 5.76 -27.05 52.68
CA ARG A 77 5.07 -27.31 53.94
C ARG A 77 6.04 -28.04 54.86
N CYS A 78 6.18 -27.52 56.08
CA CYS A 78 7.08 -28.09 57.08
C CYS A 78 6.30 -28.41 58.36
N PRO A 79 5.88 -29.67 58.52
CA PRO A 79 5.02 -30.10 59.63
C PRO A 79 5.74 -30.16 60.99
N GLY A 80 6.99 -29.70 61.09
CA GLY A 80 7.91 -29.95 62.20
C GLY A 80 8.61 -31.30 62.04
N SER A 81 9.67 -31.57 62.83
CA SER A 81 10.59 -32.74 62.78
C SER A 81 11.83 -32.64 61.91
N GLY A 82 12.06 -31.48 61.30
CA GLY A 82 13.14 -31.31 60.34
C GLY A 82 12.81 -31.78 58.92
N SER A 83 11.59 -32.29 58.67
CA SER A 83 11.12 -32.68 57.33
C SER A 83 10.59 -31.49 56.51
N LEU A 84 10.78 -31.57 55.19
CA LEU A 84 10.30 -30.61 54.20
C LEU A 84 9.45 -31.33 53.15
N GLU A 85 8.24 -30.85 52.93
CA GLU A 85 7.33 -31.33 51.87
C GLU A 85 7.07 -30.21 50.85
N LEU A 86 7.01 -30.55 49.57
CA LEU A 86 6.71 -29.63 48.48
C LEU A 86 5.21 -29.59 48.20
N LEU A 87 4.68 -28.39 47.98
CA LEU A 87 3.30 -28.21 47.51
C LEU A 87 3.18 -28.54 46.01
N PRO A 88 1.99 -28.94 45.52
CA PRO A 88 1.76 -29.13 44.10
C PRO A 88 2.15 -27.89 43.28
N GLY A 89 2.81 -28.10 42.14
CA GLY A 89 3.38 -27.06 41.30
C GLY A 89 4.81 -26.64 41.66
N TYR A 90 5.41 -27.22 42.70
CA TYR A 90 6.79 -26.95 43.13
C TYR A 90 7.63 -28.23 43.18
N ALA A 91 8.93 -28.10 42.94
CA ALA A 91 9.92 -29.16 42.98
C ALA A 91 11.22 -28.70 43.64
N SER A 92 11.96 -29.61 44.28
CA SER A 92 13.34 -29.41 44.75
C SER A 92 14.14 -30.68 44.53
N LEU A 93 15.47 -30.54 44.47
CA LEU A 93 16.39 -31.67 44.30
C LEU A 93 16.59 -32.39 45.63
N VAL A 94 16.83 -33.71 45.59
CA VAL A 94 17.10 -34.52 46.80
C VAL A 94 18.32 -34.01 47.57
N ASN A 95 19.35 -33.56 46.84
CA ASN A 95 20.61 -33.09 47.43
C ASN A 95 20.52 -31.66 47.99
N GLU A 96 19.53 -30.88 47.53
CA GLU A 96 19.36 -29.47 47.89
C GLU A 96 17.88 -29.20 48.21
N PRO A 97 17.34 -29.78 49.30
CA PRO A 97 15.90 -29.77 49.58
C PRO A 97 15.33 -28.38 49.82
N GLY A 98 16.16 -27.43 50.28
CA GLY A 98 15.79 -26.03 50.51
C GLY A 98 15.69 -25.18 49.24
N GLN A 99 16.24 -25.63 48.10
CA GLN A 99 16.10 -24.92 46.83
C GLN A 99 14.81 -25.28 46.11
N VAL A 100 13.81 -24.42 46.26
CA VAL A 100 12.46 -24.65 45.72
C VAL A 100 12.28 -23.97 44.36
N PHE A 101 11.90 -24.77 43.37
CA PHE A 101 11.61 -24.35 42.01
C PHE A 101 10.12 -24.48 41.70
N LYS A 102 9.49 -23.37 41.28
CA LYS A 102 8.14 -23.39 40.66
C LYS A 102 8.18 -24.02 39.25
N CYS A 103 7.23 -24.90 38.96
CA CYS A 103 7.14 -25.58 37.67
C CYS A 103 6.27 -24.79 36.68
N TYR A 104 6.89 -23.85 35.96
CA TYR A 104 6.25 -22.97 34.97
C TYR A 104 5.66 -23.72 33.76
N GLY A 105 4.71 -23.13 33.02
CA GLY A 105 4.11 -23.74 31.81
C GLY A 105 3.13 -24.90 32.08
N ASN A 106 3.55 -25.93 32.83
CA ASN A 106 2.68 -27.02 33.28
C ASN A 106 2.99 -27.38 34.74
N SER A 107 2.10 -27.00 35.65
CA SER A 107 2.22 -27.27 37.09
C SER A 107 2.05 -28.74 37.44
N LEU A 108 1.36 -29.52 36.59
CA LEU A 108 1.13 -30.96 36.80
C LEU A 108 2.41 -31.80 36.68
N ARG A 109 3.51 -31.21 36.18
CA ARG A 109 4.84 -31.85 36.20
C ARG A 109 5.33 -32.15 37.61
N CYS A 110 4.84 -31.38 38.58
CA CYS A 110 5.31 -31.37 39.96
C CYS A 110 4.12 -31.64 40.88
N PRO A 111 3.84 -32.92 41.21
CA PRO A 111 2.67 -33.30 41.98
C PRO A 111 2.76 -32.88 43.47
N GLY A 112 3.92 -32.42 43.93
CA GLY A 112 4.21 -32.20 45.36
C GLY A 112 4.67 -33.49 46.05
N GLY A 113 5.04 -33.39 47.33
CA GLY A 113 5.61 -34.50 48.12
C GLY A 113 7.05 -34.23 48.58
N PRO A 114 7.81 -35.24 49.01
CA PRO A 114 9.18 -35.03 49.48
C PRO A 114 10.11 -34.53 48.34
N PRO A 115 11.24 -33.87 48.66
CA PRO A 115 12.26 -33.48 47.69
C PRO A 115 12.64 -34.61 46.73
N GLY A 116 12.82 -34.29 45.45
CA GLY A 116 13.04 -35.26 44.38
C GLY A 116 11.78 -35.93 43.81
N THR A 117 10.58 -35.51 44.20
CA THR A 117 9.33 -36.05 43.65
C THR A 117 8.91 -35.33 42.37
N CYS A 118 8.81 -36.09 41.28
CA CYS A 118 8.32 -35.60 39.98
C CYS A 118 7.20 -36.49 39.43
N ALA A 119 6.41 -35.97 38.47
CA ALA A 119 5.39 -36.75 37.77
C ALA A 119 5.99 -37.97 37.03
N LYS A 120 5.15 -38.97 36.72
CA LYS A 120 5.60 -40.24 36.15
C LYS A 120 6.44 -40.06 34.87
N GLY A 121 7.58 -40.72 34.80
CA GLY A 121 8.50 -40.69 33.64
C GLY A 121 9.38 -39.43 33.53
N ARG A 122 9.27 -38.49 34.48
CA ARG A 122 10.16 -37.33 34.59
C ARG A 122 11.48 -37.71 35.26
N ASP A 123 12.54 -36.98 34.94
CA ASP A 123 13.82 -37.11 35.61
C ASP A 123 13.84 -36.31 36.92
N ALA A 124 13.95 -37.00 38.05
CA ALA A 124 14.01 -36.41 39.38
C ALA A 124 15.33 -35.63 39.63
N GLY A 125 16.37 -35.87 38.83
CA GLY A 125 17.61 -35.10 38.85
C GLY A 125 17.54 -33.79 38.07
N SER A 126 16.47 -33.56 37.31
CA SER A 126 16.30 -32.35 36.49
C SER A 126 15.66 -31.21 37.28
N LEU A 127 16.16 -29.98 37.07
CA LEU A 127 15.59 -28.78 37.68
C LEU A 127 14.11 -28.63 37.28
N ALA A 128 13.26 -28.33 38.27
CA ALA A 128 11.82 -28.15 38.11
C ALA A 128 11.11 -29.31 37.38
N CYS A 129 11.63 -30.55 37.48
CA CYS A 129 11.14 -31.71 36.73
C CYS A 129 11.04 -31.41 35.22
N GLY A 130 12.00 -30.65 34.68
CA GLY A 130 11.97 -30.14 33.32
C GLY A 130 12.15 -31.24 32.26
N SER A 131 12.96 -32.26 32.55
CA SER A 131 13.36 -33.29 31.60
C SER A 131 12.59 -34.60 31.77
N CYS A 132 12.39 -35.31 30.66
CA CYS A 132 11.88 -36.68 30.66
C CYS A 132 13.03 -37.70 30.75
N GLN A 133 12.75 -38.89 31.29
CA GLN A 133 13.71 -40.00 31.26
C GLN A 133 13.89 -40.51 29.82
N HIS A 134 14.97 -41.28 29.58
CA HIS A 134 15.37 -41.77 28.25
C HIS A 134 14.20 -42.35 27.44
N ARG A 135 14.01 -41.85 26.19
CA ARG A 135 12.96 -42.26 25.22
C ARG A 135 11.51 -42.01 25.66
N LEU A 136 11.30 -41.15 26.66
CA LEU A 136 9.98 -40.65 27.02
C LEU A 136 9.85 -39.19 26.58
N ARG A 137 8.63 -38.79 26.21
CA ARG A 137 8.31 -37.42 25.82
C ARG A 137 7.29 -36.81 26.76
N ALA A 138 7.33 -35.49 26.91
CA ALA A 138 6.35 -34.78 27.71
C ALA A 138 4.93 -34.87 27.09
N THR A 139 3.92 -34.98 27.95
CA THR A 139 2.50 -34.89 27.60
C THR A 139 1.83 -33.70 28.28
N GLY A 140 0.64 -33.31 27.79
CA GLY A 140 -0.17 -32.25 28.40
C GLY A 140 -0.59 -32.55 29.85
N SER A 141 -0.58 -33.82 30.28
CA SER A 141 -0.87 -34.23 31.65
C SER A 141 0.27 -33.99 32.65
N GLY A 142 1.42 -33.48 32.19
CA GLY A 142 2.60 -33.24 33.02
C GLY A 142 3.54 -34.46 33.13
N GLU A 143 3.04 -35.66 32.84
CA GLU A 143 3.82 -36.90 32.79
C GLU A 143 4.70 -37.00 31.53
N CYS A 144 5.58 -38.00 31.48
CA CYS A 144 6.28 -38.40 30.27
C CYS A 144 5.85 -39.79 29.82
N SER A 145 5.42 -39.92 28.56
CA SER A 145 4.96 -41.17 27.96
C SER A 145 5.93 -41.66 26.88
N SER A 146 5.89 -42.96 26.56
CA SER A 146 6.64 -43.51 25.43
C SER A 146 6.13 -42.94 24.11
N CYS A 147 7.05 -42.73 23.16
CA CYS A 147 6.71 -42.22 21.84
C CYS A 147 5.88 -43.23 21.04
N ALA A 148 4.83 -42.75 20.37
CA ALA A 148 3.95 -43.54 19.52
C ALA A 148 4.26 -43.31 18.03
N SER A 149 3.80 -44.22 17.15
CA SER A 149 3.97 -44.09 15.69
C SER A 149 3.38 -42.79 15.12
N GLY A 150 2.34 -42.25 15.76
CA GLY A 150 1.74 -40.97 15.39
C GLY A 150 2.67 -39.76 15.57
N ASP A 151 3.61 -39.81 16.51
CA ASP A 151 4.50 -38.68 16.81
C ASP A 151 5.50 -38.45 15.67
N TYR A 152 6.05 -39.53 15.09
CA TYR A 152 6.90 -39.47 13.90
C TYR A 152 6.14 -38.98 12.67
N ALA A 153 4.86 -39.33 12.55
CA ALA A 153 4.02 -38.88 11.44
C ALA A 153 3.76 -37.38 11.51
N LEU A 154 3.54 -36.82 12.71
CA LEU A 154 3.36 -35.38 12.90
C LEU A 154 4.62 -34.59 12.52
N LEU A 155 5.80 -35.05 12.97
CA LEU A 155 7.09 -34.43 12.63
C LEU A 155 7.34 -34.42 11.12
N LEU A 156 7.12 -35.56 10.46
CA LEU A 156 7.25 -35.67 9.00
C LEU A 156 6.24 -34.77 8.27
N THR A 157 5.00 -34.72 8.75
CA THR A 157 3.94 -33.90 8.16
C THR A 157 4.28 -32.42 8.26
N GLY A 158 4.74 -31.95 9.43
CA GLY A 158 5.17 -30.56 9.61
C GLY A 158 6.29 -30.18 8.64
N GLY A 159 7.35 -31.01 8.56
CA GLY A 159 8.46 -30.79 7.63
C GLY A 159 8.01 -30.74 6.16
N LEU A 160 7.10 -31.64 5.75
CA LEU A 160 6.54 -31.67 4.40
C LEU A 160 5.64 -30.47 4.11
N VAL A 161 4.85 -29.99 5.08
CA VAL A 161 4.02 -28.80 4.94
C VAL A 161 4.88 -27.55 4.77
N LEU A 162 5.95 -27.38 5.55
CA LEU A 162 6.85 -26.24 5.41
C LEU A 162 7.59 -26.27 4.07
N PHE A 163 8.20 -27.41 3.73
CA PHE A 163 8.95 -27.59 2.49
C PHE A 163 8.04 -27.48 1.26
N GLY A 164 6.92 -28.21 1.27
CA GLY A 164 5.95 -28.25 0.18
C GLY A 164 5.18 -26.94 0.04
N GLY A 165 4.85 -26.27 1.14
CA GLY A 165 4.16 -24.98 1.18
C GLY A 165 5.02 -23.86 0.62
N THR A 166 6.24 -23.69 1.12
CA THR A 166 7.20 -22.68 0.61
C THR A 166 7.60 -22.95 -0.84
N GLY A 167 7.79 -24.22 -1.20
CA GLY A 167 8.01 -24.64 -2.56
C GLY A 167 6.82 -24.35 -3.48
N GLY A 168 5.60 -24.71 -3.07
CA GLY A 168 4.36 -24.43 -3.78
C GLY A 168 4.17 -22.93 -4.00
N PHE A 169 4.44 -22.12 -2.98
CA PHE A 169 4.44 -20.66 -3.07
C PHE A 169 5.42 -20.15 -4.14
N HIS A 170 6.67 -20.64 -4.16
CA HIS A 170 7.61 -20.33 -5.24
C HIS A 170 7.09 -20.77 -6.62
N ALA A 171 6.43 -21.93 -6.69
CA ALA A 171 5.89 -22.45 -7.92
C ALA A 171 4.77 -21.56 -8.48
N VAL A 172 3.88 -21.06 -7.62
CA VAL A 172 2.78 -20.14 -7.92
C VAL A 172 3.32 -18.79 -8.37
N LEU A 173 4.26 -18.19 -7.61
CA LEU A 173 4.88 -16.92 -7.98
C LEU A 173 5.58 -16.96 -9.34
N ASN A 174 6.15 -18.11 -9.72
CA ASN A 174 6.74 -18.33 -11.04
C ASN A 174 5.74 -18.76 -12.12
N ALA A 175 4.56 -19.25 -11.75
CA ALA A 175 3.50 -19.64 -12.68
C ALA A 175 2.68 -18.42 -13.13
N GLY A 176 2.55 -17.40 -12.27
CA GLY A 176 2.09 -16.07 -12.64
C GLY A 176 2.96 -15.51 -13.76
N ARG A 177 2.44 -15.51 -14.99
CA ARG A 177 3.11 -15.01 -16.20
C ARG A 177 3.58 -13.56 -16.01
N ASP A 178 4.70 -13.25 -16.67
CA ASP A 178 5.25 -11.91 -16.93
C ASP A 178 4.20 -10.78 -16.83
N GLY A 179 4.25 -9.99 -15.74
CA GLY A 179 3.55 -8.71 -15.64
C GLY A 179 2.09 -8.71 -15.15
N LYS A 180 1.43 -9.86 -14.99
CA LYS A 180 0.03 -9.94 -14.52
C LYS A 180 -0.10 -9.88 -12.99
N GLN A 181 0.27 -8.78 -12.35
CA GLN A 181 -0.17 -8.55 -10.97
C GLN A 181 -1.49 -7.81 -10.99
N ASP A 182 -2.58 -8.57 -10.90
CA ASP A 182 -3.92 -8.02 -10.70
C ASP A 182 -3.97 -7.28 -9.35
N GLY A 183 -4.44 -6.03 -9.37
CA GLY A 183 -4.60 -5.21 -8.18
C GLY A 183 -5.44 -5.92 -7.10
N ARG A 184 -6.41 -6.75 -7.49
CA ARG A 184 -7.24 -7.54 -6.56
C ARG A 184 -6.43 -8.65 -5.89
N LEU A 185 -5.60 -9.38 -6.63
CA LEU A 185 -4.71 -10.40 -6.07
C LEU A 185 -3.63 -9.77 -5.18
N LEU A 186 -3.19 -8.54 -5.50
CA LEU A 186 -2.32 -7.78 -4.63
C LEU A 186 -2.99 -7.49 -3.28
N VAL A 187 -4.24 -7.00 -3.27
CA VAL A 187 -5.02 -6.78 -2.03
C VAL A 187 -5.12 -8.06 -1.20
N ALA A 188 -5.44 -9.19 -1.82
CA ALA A 188 -5.51 -10.47 -1.13
C ALA A 188 -4.16 -10.86 -0.49
N SER A 189 -3.06 -10.70 -1.23
CA SER A 189 -1.71 -11.01 -0.72
C SER A 189 -1.28 -10.10 0.43
N LEU A 190 -1.60 -8.81 0.36
CA LEU A 190 -1.28 -7.84 1.41
C LEU A 190 -2.11 -8.12 2.68
N SER A 191 -3.40 -8.42 2.52
CA SER A 191 -4.30 -8.75 3.64
C SER A 191 -3.84 -10.00 4.38
N LEU A 192 -3.43 -11.04 3.66
CA LEU A 192 -2.88 -12.25 4.27
C LEU A 192 -1.54 -11.99 4.97
N SER A 193 -0.67 -11.17 4.38
CA SER A 193 0.61 -10.78 5.02
C SER A 193 0.39 -9.99 6.32
N GLN A 194 -0.62 -9.12 6.36
CA GLN A 194 -0.99 -8.36 7.55
C GLN A 194 -1.58 -9.26 8.64
N LEU A 195 -2.38 -10.26 8.25
CA LEU A 195 -2.91 -11.28 9.17
C LEU A 195 -1.78 -12.08 9.84
N VAL A 196 -0.80 -12.55 9.07
CA VAL A 196 0.35 -13.28 9.62
C VAL A 196 1.15 -12.38 10.57
N THR A 197 1.36 -11.11 10.20
CA THR A 197 2.05 -10.16 11.08
C THR A 197 1.26 -9.93 12.38
N CYS A 198 -0.07 -9.82 12.31
CA CYS A 198 -0.94 -9.70 13.48
C CYS A 198 -0.81 -10.90 14.41
N ALA A 199 -0.88 -12.12 13.87
CA ALA A 199 -0.70 -13.36 14.64
C ALA A 199 0.69 -13.42 15.30
N GLN A 200 1.75 -13.03 14.59
CA GLN A 200 3.10 -12.99 15.14
C GLN A 200 3.26 -11.96 16.26
N VAL A 201 2.64 -10.78 16.15
CA VAL A 201 2.66 -9.78 17.24
C VAL A 201 1.86 -10.27 18.44
N LEU A 202 0.71 -10.91 18.23
CA LEU A 202 -0.07 -11.54 19.31
C LEU A 202 0.69 -12.65 20.03
N SER A 203 1.47 -13.47 19.31
CA SER A 203 2.37 -14.47 19.92
C SER A 203 3.44 -13.78 20.79
N VAL A 204 4.02 -12.66 20.35
CA VAL A 204 4.95 -11.88 21.19
C VAL A 204 4.25 -11.29 22.42
N ILE A 205 2.99 -10.85 22.31
CA ILE A 205 2.19 -10.38 23.45
C ILE A 205 1.92 -11.53 24.44
N HIS A 206 1.63 -12.74 23.94
CA HIS A 206 1.47 -13.93 24.77
C HIS A 206 2.75 -14.30 25.54
N GLN A 207 3.92 -13.92 25.02
CA GLN A 207 5.20 -14.10 25.68
C GLN A 207 5.45 -13.09 26.81
N LEU A 208 4.64 -12.04 26.97
CA LEU A 208 4.65 -11.26 28.21
C LEU A 208 4.07 -12.11 29.35
N ASP A 209 4.58 -11.99 30.57
CA ASP A 209 4.17 -12.79 31.73
C ASP A 209 2.80 -12.34 32.29
N ILE A 210 1.81 -12.25 31.41
CA ILE A 210 0.44 -11.83 31.70
C ILE A 210 -0.41 -13.10 31.79
N GLU A 211 -1.10 -13.28 32.91
CA GLU A 211 -2.01 -14.40 33.12
C GLU A 211 -3.31 -14.19 32.31
N TRP A 212 -3.26 -14.49 31.01
CA TRP A 212 -4.44 -14.47 30.15
C TRP A 212 -5.44 -15.56 30.57
N GLY A 213 -6.68 -15.17 30.86
CA GLY A 213 -7.78 -16.09 31.15
C GLY A 213 -8.52 -16.62 29.91
N GLU A 214 -9.41 -17.58 30.12
CA GLU A 214 -10.33 -18.05 29.08
C GLU A 214 -11.45 -17.03 28.81
N PRO A 215 -11.95 -16.86 27.57
CA PRO A 215 -11.67 -17.67 26.37
C PRO A 215 -10.49 -17.20 25.48
N PHE A 216 -9.76 -16.16 25.89
CA PHE A 216 -8.75 -15.53 25.02
C PHE A 216 -7.54 -16.42 24.78
N THR A 217 -7.12 -17.18 25.79
CA THR A 217 -5.98 -18.11 25.70
C THR A 217 -6.19 -19.14 24.60
N TRP A 218 -7.41 -19.67 24.44
CA TRP A 218 -7.76 -20.54 23.32
C TRP A 218 -7.55 -19.87 21.94
N PHE A 219 -7.91 -18.59 21.80
CA PHE A 219 -7.71 -17.86 20.55
C PHE A 219 -6.24 -17.61 20.23
N LEU A 220 -5.43 -17.26 21.24
CA LEU A 220 -3.98 -17.11 21.06
C LEU A 220 -3.35 -18.42 20.58
N GLN A 221 -3.70 -19.55 21.21
CA GLN A 221 -3.26 -20.88 20.79
C GLN A 221 -3.69 -21.24 19.35
N ALA A 222 -4.89 -20.85 18.93
CA ALA A 222 -5.35 -21.07 17.57
C ALA A 222 -4.55 -20.25 16.53
N LEU A 223 -4.10 -19.04 16.91
CA LEU A 223 -3.31 -18.15 16.05
C LEU A 223 -1.83 -18.53 15.98
N ASP A 224 -1.31 -19.32 16.93
CA ASP A 224 0.07 -19.84 16.92
C ASP A 224 0.36 -20.73 15.68
N ILE A 225 -0.67 -21.27 15.03
CA ILE A 225 -0.53 -21.97 13.75
C ILE A 225 -0.05 -21.01 12.65
N LEU A 226 -0.54 -19.76 12.66
CA LEU A 226 -0.20 -18.73 11.69
C LEU A 226 1.16 -18.07 12.01
N SER A 227 1.63 -18.12 13.27
CA SER A 227 2.95 -17.63 13.67
C SER A 227 4.08 -18.65 13.41
N LEU A 228 3.76 -19.88 12.98
CA LEU A 228 4.66 -21.04 12.86
C LEU A 228 5.21 -21.59 14.19
N ASP A 229 4.76 -21.08 15.34
CA ASP A 229 5.21 -21.57 16.64
C ASP A 229 4.76 -23.03 16.88
N VAL A 230 3.56 -23.40 16.40
CA VAL A 230 3.10 -24.80 16.42
C VAL A 230 4.04 -25.69 15.60
N LEU A 231 4.53 -25.22 14.44
CA LEU A 231 5.47 -25.98 13.64
C LEU A 231 6.82 -26.13 14.36
N LEU A 232 7.31 -25.07 15.00
CA LEU A 232 8.51 -25.12 15.83
C LEU A 232 8.34 -26.10 17.00
N SER A 233 7.18 -26.10 17.67
CA SER A 233 6.88 -27.05 18.74
C SER A 233 6.83 -28.51 18.27
N THR A 234 6.52 -28.78 16.99
CA THR A 234 6.62 -30.16 16.47
C THR A 234 8.06 -30.67 16.45
N LEU A 235 9.06 -29.80 16.51
CA LEU A 235 10.46 -30.23 16.63
C LEU A 235 10.78 -30.83 18.00
N SER A 236 9.99 -30.57 19.05
CA SER A 236 10.16 -31.27 20.32
C SER A 236 9.86 -32.77 20.21
N TYR A 237 9.17 -33.22 19.15
CA TYR A 237 9.01 -34.65 18.87
C TYR A 237 10.32 -35.32 18.38
N PHE A 238 11.38 -34.55 18.08
CA PHE A 238 12.70 -35.14 17.80
C PHE A 238 13.30 -35.85 19.01
N ASP A 239 12.88 -35.52 20.24
CA ASP A 239 13.29 -36.25 21.45
C ASP A 239 12.92 -37.74 21.40
N CYS A 240 11.95 -38.11 20.55
CA CYS A 240 11.61 -39.50 20.27
C CYS A 240 12.64 -40.22 19.39
N VAL A 241 13.40 -39.48 18.59
CA VAL A 241 14.36 -40.02 17.63
C VAL A 241 15.76 -40.08 18.24
N ALA A 242 16.17 -39.02 18.95
CA ALA A 242 17.48 -38.89 19.55
C ALA A 242 17.41 -38.07 20.84
N GLU A 243 18.28 -38.36 21.80
CA GLU A 243 18.47 -37.48 22.96
C GLU A 243 19.16 -36.20 22.50
N LEU A 244 18.42 -35.09 22.51
CA LEU A 244 18.94 -33.79 22.16
C LEU A 244 19.33 -33.04 23.43
N THR A 245 20.55 -32.49 23.43
CA THR A 245 20.90 -31.47 24.42
C THR A 245 20.12 -30.19 24.11
N PRO A 246 19.77 -29.36 25.11
CA PRO A 246 19.07 -28.09 24.88
C PRO A 246 19.73 -27.20 23.81
N THR A 247 21.07 -27.20 23.77
CA THR A 247 21.86 -26.49 22.75
C THR A 247 21.66 -27.02 21.34
N LEU A 248 21.53 -28.34 21.16
CA LEU A 248 21.32 -28.95 19.85
C LEU A 248 19.87 -28.75 19.39
N GLN A 249 18.91 -28.88 20.32
CA GLN A 249 17.50 -28.58 20.06
C GLN A 249 17.34 -27.14 19.57
N PHE A 250 17.88 -26.17 20.30
CA PHE A 250 17.88 -24.76 19.91
C PHE A 250 18.54 -24.53 18.55
N SER A 251 19.65 -25.22 18.25
CA SER A 251 20.32 -25.14 16.94
C SER A 251 19.44 -25.65 15.79
N MET A 252 18.72 -26.76 16.00
CA MET A 252 17.82 -27.33 15.01
C MET A 252 16.60 -26.44 14.76
N GLU A 253 16.04 -25.85 15.80
CA GLU A 253 14.91 -24.91 15.72
C GLU A 253 15.32 -23.61 14.99
N THR A 254 16.46 -23.02 15.35
CA THR A 254 16.88 -21.71 14.82
C THR A 254 17.55 -21.77 13.45
N LEU A 255 18.31 -22.82 13.12
CA LEU A 255 18.97 -22.95 11.81
C LEU A 255 18.25 -23.93 10.88
N GLY A 256 17.74 -25.05 11.42
CA GLY A 256 17.11 -26.09 10.62
C GLY A 256 15.82 -25.64 9.94
N VAL A 257 14.95 -24.90 10.65
CA VAL A 257 13.67 -24.44 10.11
C VAL A 257 13.83 -23.43 8.98
N PRO A 258 14.61 -22.34 9.11
CA PRO A 258 14.84 -21.43 7.98
C PRO A 258 15.49 -22.11 6.78
N LEU A 259 16.42 -23.04 7.01
CA LEU A 259 17.04 -23.82 5.94
C LEU A 259 16.01 -24.70 5.22
N LEU A 260 15.14 -25.39 5.95
CA LEU A 260 14.07 -26.21 5.36
C LEU A 260 13.07 -25.38 4.55
N ALA A 261 12.70 -24.20 5.06
CA ALA A 261 11.86 -23.23 4.36
C ALA A 261 12.52 -22.70 3.07
N ALA A 262 13.85 -22.57 3.03
CA ALA A 262 14.59 -22.14 1.84
C ALA A 262 14.82 -23.27 0.83
N LEU A 263 14.93 -24.53 1.29
CA LEU A 263 15.15 -25.71 0.46
C LEU A 263 14.00 -25.98 -0.52
N GLY A 264 12.75 -25.77 -0.11
CA GLY A 264 11.56 -25.94 -0.97
C GLY A 264 11.61 -25.11 -2.26
N PRO A 265 11.70 -23.77 -2.14
CA PRO A 265 11.90 -22.88 -3.29
C PRO A 265 13.14 -23.23 -4.13
N LEU A 266 14.26 -23.56 -3.49
CA LEU A 266 15.52 -23.90 -4.17
C LEU A 266 15.38 -25.15 -5.05
N LEU A 267 14.83 -26.24 -4.52
CA LEU A 267 14.67 -27.49 -5.26
C LEU A 267 13.69 -27.35 -6.41
N ILE A 268 12.58 -26.63 -6.24
CA ILE A 268 11.64 -26.35 -7.33
C ILE A 268 12.28 -25.44 -8.40
N HIS A 269 13.11 -24.48 -8.00
CA HIS A 269 13.84 -23.64 -8.93
C HIS A 269 14.81 -24.48 -9.79
N ILE A 270 15.60 -25.35 -9.16
CA ILE A 270 16.53 -26.28 -9.82
C ILE A 270 15.76 -27.22 -10.75
N TYR A 271 14.69 -27.85 -10.25
CA TYR A 271 13.84 -28.74 -11.04
C TYR A 271 13.31 -28.06 -12.31
N ARG A 272 12.79 -26.83 -12.19
CA ARG A 272 12.29 -26.07 -13.36
C ARG A 272 13.42 -25.68 -14.32
N LYS A 273 14.60 -25.32 -13.80
CA LYS A 273 15.80 -25.01 -14.59
C LYS A 273 16.24 -26.23 -15.41
N MET A 274 16.21 -27.42 -14.81
CA MET A 274 16.55 -28.69 -15.48
C MET A 274 15.49 -29.11 -16.49
N ARG A 275 14.20 -29.14 -16.12
CA ARG A 275 13.12 -29.68 -16.97
C ARG A 275 12.81 -28.86 -18.22
N LYS A 276 12.90 -27.53 -18.16
CA LYS A 276 12.47 -26.68 -19.29
C LYS A 276 13.55 -26.40 -20.34
N ARG A 277 14.79 -26.91 -20.20
CA ARG A 277 15.98 -26.52 -21.02
C ARG A 277 16.12 -25.00 -21.24
N ARG A 278 15.48 -24.18 -20.41
CA ARG A 278 15.56 -22.72 -20.46
C ARG A 278 16.85 -22.34 -19.76
N ARG A 279 17.92 -22.11 -20.53
CA ARG A 279 19.22 -21.62 -20.02
C ARG A 279 19.11 -20.35 -19.17
N HIS A 280 17.99 -19.62 -19.26
CA HIS A 280 17.67 -18.45 -18.43
C HIS A 280 16.49 -18.72 -17.48
N ALA A 281 16.64 -19.69 -16.57
CA ALA A 281 15.86 -19.63 -15.33
C ALA A 281 16.25 -18.32 -14.62
N ARG A 282 15.26 -17.49 -14.36
CA ARG A 282 15.43 -16.13 -13.83
C ARG A 282 15.77 -16.21 -12.35
N THR A 283 17.06 -16.31 -12.00
CA THR A 283 17.55 -16.42 -10.61
C THR A 283 16.97 -15.33 -9.69
N TYR A 284 16.69 -14.14 -10.24
CA TYR A 284 16.04 -13.06 -9.50
C TYR A 284 14.69 -13.44 -8.87
N MET A 285 13.95 -14.41 -9.44
CA MET A 285 12.68 -14.88 -8.87
C MET A 285 12.89 -15.70 -7.60
N LEU A 286 14.00 -16.44 -7.49
CA LEU A 286 14.36 -17.15 -6.26
C LEU A 286 14.67 -16.15 -5.15
N TRP A 287 15.49 -15.15 -5.44
CA TRP A 287 15.80 -14.06 -4.51
C TRP A 287 14.55 -13.31 -4.06
N ARG A 288 13.62 -13.02 -4.98
CA ARG A 288 12.33 -12.41 -4.65
C ARG A 288 11.53 -13.28 -3.67
N THR A 289 11.44 -14.60 -3.91
CA THR A 289 10.70 -15.49 -3.00
C THR A 289 11.37 -15.59 -1.63
N LEU A 290 12.70 -15.77 -1.58
CA LEU A 290 13.44 -15.82 -0.32
C LEU A 290 13.30 -14.51 0.46
N GLY A 291 13.32 -13.36 -0.22
CA GLY A 291 13.07 -12.06 0.40
C GLY A 291 11.65 -11.92 0.98
N VAL A 292 10.62 -12.39 0.27
CA VAL A 292 9.24 -12.42 0.79
C VAL A 292 9.14 -13.30 2.03
N LEU A 293 9.71 -14.52 2.01
CA LEU A 293 9.72 -15.41 3.16
C LEU A 293 10.51 -14.80 4.34
N GLY A 294 11.64 -14.15 4.05
CA GLY A 294 12.44 -13.45 5.06
C GLY A 294 11.68 -12.32 5.76
N ILE A 295 10.86 -11.56 5.03
CA ILE A 295 9.96 -10.56 5.63
C ILE A 295 8.83 -11.23 6.41
N LEU A 296 8.21 -12.27 5.83
CA LEU A 296 7.03 -12.93 6.41
C LEU A 296 7.36 -13.60 7.76
N PHE A 297 8.54 -14.20 7.88
CA PHE A 297 8.96 -14.93 9.09
C PHE A 297 9.92 -14.14 9.98
N PHE A 298 10.07 -12.84 9.72
CA PHE A 298 11.05 -12.01 10.43
C PHE A 298 10.81 -11.94 11.94
N ILE A 299 9.57 -11.73 12.38
CA ILE A 299 9.22 -11.65 13.81
C ILE A 299 9.45 -13.00 14.50
N THR A 300 8.89 -14.09 13.95
CA THR A 300 9.07 -15.44 14.50
C THR A 300 10.56 -15.79 14.63
N PHE A 301 11.36 -15.51 13.60
CA PHE A 301 12.79 -15.82 13.62
C PHE A 301 13.57 -14.97 14.62
N CYS A 302 13.28 -13.67 14.74
CA CYS A 302 13.92 -12.84 15.75
C CYS A 302 13.49 -13.23 17.17
N SER A 303 12.22 -13.60 17.37
CA SER A 303 11.69 -13.99 18.68
C SER A 303 12.33 -15.29 19.18
N SER A 304 12.44 -16.31 18.32
CA SER A 304 13.05 -17.59 18.70
C SER A 304 14.53 -17.45 19.07
N LEU A 305 15.27 -16.57 18.39
CA LEU A 305 16.67 -16.29 18.69
C LEU A 305 16.90 -15.58 20.04
N LEU A 306 15.87 -14.91 20.57
CA LEU A 306 15.91 -14.21 21.84
C LEU A 306 15.41 -15.05 23.02
N GLU A 307 14.90 -16.26 22.80
CA GLU A 307 14.42 -17.15 23.86
C GLU A 307 15.44 -17.45 24.97
N PRO A 308 16.74 -17.68 24.69
CA PRO A 308 17.72 -17.93 25.74
C PRO A 308 17.85 -16.81 26.77
N PHE A 309 17.49 -15.57 26.40
CA PHE A 309 17.58 -14.41 27.28
C PHE A 309 16.33 -14.21 28.14
N ARG A 310 15.31 -15.05 27.98
CA ARG A 310 14.05 -14.98 28.74
C ARG A 310 14.12 -15.91 29.93
N CYS A 311 14.02 -15.35 31.13
CA CYS A 311 14.22 -16.10 32.37
C CYS A 311 13.05 -15.96 33.32
N ASN A 312 12.73 -17.05 34.02
CA ASN A 312 11.77 -17.11 35.11
C ASN A 312 12.50 -17.09 36.45
N GLU A 313 11.92 -16.42 37.44
CA GLU A 313 12.46 -16.30 38.79
C GLU A 313 11.74 -17.25 39.76
N HIS A 314 12.48 -18.03 40.53
CA HIS A 314 11.93 -19.03 41.45
C HIS A 314 11.93 -18.53 42.91
N PRO A 315 11.12 -19.15 43.81
CA PRO A 315 11.11 -18.84 45.23
C PRO A 315 12.48 -18.87 45.92
N SER A 316 13.40 -19.71 45.45
CA SER A 316 14.78 -19.80 45.94
C SER A 316 15.66 -18.60 45.57
N GLY A 317 15.18 -17.68 44.73
CA GLY A 317 15.98 -16.61 44.11
C GLY A 317 16.78 -17.08 42.88
N ALA A 318 16.80 -18.38 42.59
CA ALA A 318 17.38 -18.91 41.36
C ALA A 318 16.53 -18.53 40.14
N ARG A 319 17.17 -18.47 38.97
CA ARG A 319 16.50 -18.18 37.69
C ARG A 319 16.71 -19.33 36.72
N THR A 320 15.71 -19.65 35.91
CA THR A 320 15.82 -20.64 34.82
C THR A 320 15.37 -20.05 33.50
N VAL A 321 15.84 -20.61 32.38
CA VAL A 321 15.41 -20.19 31.04
C VAL A 321 13.96 -20.63 30.81
N ARG A 322 13.12 -19.73 30.25
CA ARG A 322 11.68 -19.95 30.12
C ARG A 322 11.31 -21.14 29.23
N THR A 323 11.97 -21.31 28.08
CA THR A 323 11.75 -22.47 27.20
C THR A 323 12.41 -23.72 27.78
N TYR A 324 13.67 -23.58 28.25
CA TYR A 324 14.49 -24.68 28.77
C TYR A 324 14.52 -24.68 30.31
N HIS A 325 13.42 -25.16 30.90
CA HIS A 325 13.20 -25.16 32.36
C HIS A 325 14.27 -25.89 33.19
N ASN A 326 15.07 -26.75 32.56
CA ASN A 326 16.16 -27.50 33.19
C ASN A 326 17.52 -26.77 33.12
N VAL A 327 17.57 -25.52 32.64
CA VAL A 327 18.80 -24.73 32.48
C VAL A 327 18.73 -23.49 33.36
N HIS A 328 19.75 -23.29 34.21
CA HIS A 328 19.91 -22.08 35.01
C HIS A 328 20.15 -20.85 34.13
N CYS A 329 19.55 -19.73 34.51
CA CYS A 329 19.76 -18.44 33.86
C CYS A 329 20.81 -17.61 34.63
N ASP A 330 22.08 -17.97 34.45
CA ASP A 330 23.23 -17.46 35.22
C ASP A 330 24.40 -16.95 34.34
N PHE A 331 24.23 -16.93 33.03
CA PHE A 331 25.26 -16.73 32.01
C PHE A 331 26.51 -17.65 32.13
N VAL A 332 26.34 -18.87 32.65
CA VAL A 332 27.42 -19.86 32.77
C VAL A 332 27.05 -21.16 32.02
N GLY A 333 28.06 -21.96 31.66
CA GLY A 333 27.87 -23.32 31.12
C GLY A 333 26.94 -23.38 29.91
N MET A 334 25.86 -24.17 30.02
CA MET A 334 24.89 -24.36 28.95
C MET A 334 24.14 -23.09 28.57
N HIS A 335 23.80 -22.24 29.53
CA HIS A 335 23.08 -21.01 29.26
C HIS A 335 23.95 -20.01 28.51
N LEU A 336 25.23 -19.89 28.87
CA LEU A 336 26.19 -19.09 28.10
C LEU A 336 26.27 -19.56 26.64
N HIS A 337 26.32 -20.88 26.39
CA HIS A 337 26.32 -21.42 25.03
C HIS A 337 25.05 -21.07 24.26
N LEU A 338 23.88 -21.16 24.88
CA LEU A 338 22.61 -20.77 24.27
C LEU A 338 22.58 -19.27 23.93
N CYS A 339 23.01 -18.41 24.86
CA CYS A 339 23.08 -16.96 24.64
C CYS A 339 24.08 -16.59 23.53
N LEU A 340 25.27 -17.21 23.50
CA LEU A 340 26.26 -16.98 22.45
C LEU A 340 25.74 -17.42 21.10
N LEU A 341 25.14 -18.60 21.01
CA LEU A 341 24.57 -19.11 19.76
C LEU A 341 23.41 -18.23 19.28
N GLY A 342 22.47 -17.89 20.16
CA GLY A 342 21.35 -16.99 19.86
C GLY A 342 21.86 -15.62 19.38
N GLY A 343 22.80 -15.02 20.10
CA GLY A 343 23.40 -13.73 19.75
C GLY A 343 24.14 -13.73 18.41
N VAL A 344 24.94 -14.77 18.13
CA VAL A 344 25.67 -14.90 16.85
C VAL A 344 24.69 -15.11 15.69
N VAL A 345 23.68 -15.97 15.85
CA VAL A 345 22.69 -16.22 14.80
C VAL A 345 21.75 -15.01 14.61
N PHE A 346 21.52 -14.20 15.65
CA PHE A 346 20.77 -12.93 15.57
C PHE A 346 21.44 -11.87 14.67
N LEU A 347 22.75 -12.01 14.38
CA LEU A 347 23.40 -11.20 13.37
C LEU A 347 22.83 -11.45 11.96
N LEU A 348 22.24 -12.62 11.69
CA LEU A 348 21.60 -12.92 10.40
C LEU A 348 20.38 -12.03 10.12
N PRO A 349 19.30 -12.00 10.94
CA PRO A 349 18.18 -11.10 10.71
C PRO A 349 18.58 -9.63 10.80
N LEU A 350 19.55 -9.27 11.65
CA LEU A 350 20.07 -7.91 11.71
C LEU A 350 20.78 -7.51 10.41
N SER A 351 21.61 -8.39 9.85
CA SER A 351 22.25 -8.18 8.55
C SER A 351 21.23 -8.09 7.41
N PHE A 352 20.13 -8.85 7.48
CA PHE A 352 19.03 -8.74 6.54
C PHE A 352 18.32 -7.38 6.62
N LEU A 353 18.04 -6.88 7.83
CA LEU A 353 17.50 -5.53 8.05
C LEU A 353 18.44 -4.46 7.47
N VAL A 354 19.73 -4.52 7.80
CA VAL A 354 20.74 -3.57 7.30
C VAL A 354 20.85 -3.64 5.78
N LEU A 355 20.82 -4.84 5.19
CA LEU A 355 20.82 -5.03 3.74
C LEU A 355 19.57 -4.42 3.09
N CYS A 356 18.38 -4.66 3.65
CA CYS A 356 17.13 -4.09 3.15
C CYS A 356 17.14 -2.56 3.24
N ALA A 357 17.61 -2.01 4.36
CA ALA A 357 17.81 -0.59 4.54
C ALA A 357 18.77 -0.02 3.48
N TRP A 358 19.98 -0.57 3.36
CA TRP A 358 20.96 -0.13 2.39
C TRP A 358 20.44 -0.19 0.96
N ILE A 359 19.73 -1.27 0.59
CA ILE A 359 19.09 -1.40 -0.71
C ILE A 359 18.10 -0.26 -0.94
N LEU A 360 17.24 0.05 0.03
CA LEU A 360 16.20 1.07 -0.12
C LEU A 360 16.76 2.50 -0.18
N TRP A 361 17.68 2.86 0.71
CA TRP A 361 18.21 4.22 0.80
C TRP A 361 19.30 4.54 -0.23
N MET A 362 20.16 3.57 -0.54
CA MET A 362 21.35 3.83 -1.37
C MET A 362 21.22 3.25 -2.77
N GLU A 363 20.85 1.97 -2.88
CA GLU A 363 20.99 1.25 -4.14
C GLU A 363 19.77 1.38 -5.05
N LEU A 364 18.58 1.44 -4.47
CA LEU A 364 17.32 1.57 -5.20
C LEU A 364 17.30 2.86 -6.02
N PRO A 365 17.53 4.07 -5.47
CA PRO A 365 17.52 5.30 -6.27
C PRO A 365 18.56 5.27 -7.40
N ARG A 366 19.78 4.79 -7.11
CA ARG A 366 20.87 4.72 -8.09
C ARG A 366 20.57 3.76 -9.24
N ARG A 367 20.02 2.58 -8.94
CA ARG A 367 19.72 1.56 -9.95
C ARG A 367 18.42 1.79 -10.69
N LEU A 368 17.49 2.52 -10.08
CA LEU A 368 16.29 3.04 -10.71
C LEU A 368 16.67 3.99 -11.85
N HIS A 369 17.54 4.96 -11.58
CA HIS A 369 18.07 5.88 -12.60
C HIS A 369 18.85 5.17 -13.72
N ARG A 370 19.56 4.08 -13.40
CA ARG A 370 20.30 3.27 -14.41
C ARG A 370 19.41 2.27 -15.15
N GLY A 371 18.14 2.13 -14.80
CA GLY A 371 17.23 1.17 -15.42
C GLY A 371 17.61 -0.31 -15.24
N ASP A 372 18.27 -0.70 -14.13
CA ASP A 372 18.64 -2.11 -13.87
C ASP A 372 17.41 -2.94 -13.46
N MET A 373 16.63 -3.36 -14.45
CA MET A 373 15.40 -4.11 -14.25
C MET A 373 15.59 -5.47 -13.59
N LYS A 374 16.78 -6.07 -13.70
CA LYS A 374 17.05 -7.36 -13.04
C LYS A 374 17.11 -7.16 -11.53
N PHE A 375 17.80 -6.12 -11.08
CA PHE A 375 17.85 -5.75 -9.68
C PHE A 375 16.47 -5.35 -9.14
N ILE A 376 15.77 -4.45 -9.85
CA ILE A 376 14.44 -3.97 -9.47
C ILE A 376 13.46 -5.15 -9.30
N ARG A 377 13.45 -6.10 -10.25
CA ARG A 377 12.59 -7.29 -10.15
C ARG A 377 13.01 -8.26 -9.04
N SER A 378 14.31 -8.34 -8.70
CA SER A 378 14.82 -9.15 -7.59
C SER A 378 14.35 -8.59 -6.25
N CYS A 379 14.45 -7.27 -6.09
CA CYS A 379 14.17 -6.55 -4.85
C CYS A 379 12.72 -6.07 -4.73
N SER A 380 11.84 -6.49 -5.65
CA SER A 380 10.45 -6.02 -5.71
C SER A 380 9.64 -6.35 -4.46
N PHE A 381 10.06 -7.36 -3.69
CA PHE A 381 9.48 -7.70 -2.40
C PHE A 381 9.62 -6.58 -1.34
N LEU A 382 10.60 -5.68 -1.50
CA LEU A 382 10.81 -4.55 -0.59
C LEU A 382 9.80 -3.43 -0.84
N PHE A 383 9.60 -3.05 -2.12
CA PHE A 383 8.91 -1.82 -2.48
C PHE A 383 7.53 -2.00 -3.15
N MET A 384 7.24 -3.10 -3.86
CA MET A 384 5.98 -3.21 -4.64
C MET A 384 4.69 -3.17 -3.82
N ARG A 385 4.78 -3.43 -2.52
CA ARG A 385 3.68 -3.36 -1.55
C ARG A 385 3.34 -1.94 -1.09
N PHE A 386 4.25 -1.00 -1.31
CA PHE A 386 4.11 0.40 -0.92
C PHE A 386 3.81 1.28 -2.15
N ARG A 387 3.29 2.48 -1.89
CA ARG A 387 3.17 3.51 -2.93
C ARG A 387 4.57 4.00 -3.35
N PRO A 388 4.75 4.41 -4.61
CA PRO A 388 5.98 5.09 -5.03
C PRO A 388 6.31 6.25 -4.07
N GLY A 389 7.56 6.33 -3.61
CA GLY A 389 8.05 7.30 -2.61
C GLY A 389 7.92 6.87 -1.15
N CYS A 390 7.09 5.87 -0.84
CA CYS A 390 6.89 5.33 0.52
C CYS A 390 7.62 4.00 0.76
N GLU A 391 8.57 3.62 -0.09
CA GLU A 391 9.26 2.32 -0.04
C GLU A 391 10.06 2.12 1.25
N HIS A 392 10.54 3.22 1.84
CA HIS A 392 11.31 3.26 3.09
C HIS A 392 10.54 2.68 4.28
N PHE A 393 9.20 2.68 4.24
CA PHE A 393 8.37 2.03 5.27
C PHE A 393 8.66 0.53 5.42
N CYS A 394 9.20 -0.12 4.39
CA CYS A 394 9.70 -1.49 4.49
C CYS A 394 10.73 -1.64 5.61
N ALA A 395 11.74 -0.77 5.66
CA ALA A 395 12.80 -0.82 6.66
C ALA A 395 12.30 -0.35 8.03
N ILE A 396 11.42 0.66 8.06
CA ILE A 396 10.79 1.13 9.31
C ILE A 396 10.00 -0.01 9.96
N PHE A 397 9.22 -0.77 9.19
CA PHE A 397 8.47 -1.92 9.73
C PHE A 397 9.36 -3.06 10.18
N LEU A 398 10.46 -3.36 9.47
CA LEU A 398 11.41 -4.37 9.93
C LEU A 398 12.10 -3.94 11.23
N PHE A 399 12.49 -2.67 11.34
CA PHE A 399 13.05 -2.11 12.58
C PHE A 399 12.05 -2.16 13.73
N ARG A 400 10.80 -1.72 13.50
CA ARG A 400 9.70 -1.85 14.46
C ARG A 400 9.53 -3.30 14.91
N ASN A 401 9.58 -4.26 14.00
CA ASN A 401 9.43 -5.67 14.32
C ASN A 401 10.58 -6.20 15.21
N VAL A 402 11.82 -5.70 15.05
CA VAL A 402 12.92 -5.97 16.00
C VAL A 402 12.60 -5.41 17.39
N LEU A 403 12.10 -4.17 17.46
CA LEU A 403 11.73 -3.57 18.73
C LEU A 403 10.59 -4.34 19.43
N ILE A 404 9.59 -4.82 18.67
CA ILE A 404 8.50 -5.64 19.21
C ILE A 404 9.04 -6.90 19.90
N VAL A 405 9.94 -7.66 19.27
CA VAL A 405 10.46 -8.91 19.85
C VAL A 405 11.43 -8.72 21.02
N ILE A 406 11.99 -7.51 21.18
CA ILE A 406 12.82 -7.13 22.34
C ILE A 406 11.95 -6.83 23.56
N SER A 407 10.67 -6.47 23.39
CA SER A 407 9.80 -6.06 24.51
C SER A 407 9.72 -7.08 25.66
N PRO A 408 9.65 -8.41 25.42
CA PRO A 408 9.60 -9.40 26.51
C PRO A 408 10.94 -9.60 27.25
N LEU A 409 12.04 -8.98 26.79
CA LEU A 409 13.33 -9.01 27.48
C LEU A 409 13.44 -7.94 28.57
N LEU A 410 12.49 -7.00 28.64
CA LEU A 410 12.50 -5.97 29.67
C LEU A 410 12.22 -6.62 31.04
N PRO A 411 13.03 -6.32 32.07
CA PRO A 411 12.99 -7.01 33.35
C PRO A 411 11.69 -6.76 34.13
N SER A 412 11.04 -5.61 33.87
CA SER A 412 9.74 -5.28 34.46
C SER A 412 8.62 -5.55 33.46
N MET A 413 7.60 -6.32 33.86
CA MET A 413 6.39 -6.57 33.07
C MET A 413 5.71 -5.27 32.61
N SER A 414 5.55 -4.31 33.54
CA SER A 414 4.95 -3.00 33.23
C SER A 414 5.78 -2.20 32.22
N GLY A 415 7.12 -2.28 32.31
CA GLY A 415 8.02 -1.66 31.33
C GLY A 415 7.90 -2.28 29.95
N GLY A 416 7.80 -3.61 29.86
CA GLY A 416 7.52 -4.35 28.62
C GLY A 416 6.22 -3.92 27.95
N LEU A 417 5.15 -3.85 28.74
CA LEU A 417 3.82 -3.41 28.30
C LEU A 417 3.82 -1.95 27.81
N VAL A 418 4.33 -1.02 28.61
CA VAL A 418 4.36 0.42 28.25
C VAL A 418 5.23 0.65 27.02
N PHE A 419 6.39 0.00 26.92
CA PHE A 419 7.26 0.08 25.76
C PHE A 419 6.58 -0.40 24.48
N LEU A 420 5.92 -1.56 24.55
CA LEU A 420 5.20 -2.11 23.40
C LEU A 420 4.01 -1.23 23.00
N ASN A 421 3.27 -0.68 23.98
CA ASN A 421 2.15 0.22 23.73
C ASN A 421 2.60 1.52 23.04
N LEU A 422 3.63 2.19 23.57
CA LEU A 422 4.23 3.37 22.95
C LEU A 422 4.73 3.10 21.53
N LEU A 423 5.37 1.95 21.31
CA LEU A 423 5.84 1.53 19.99
C LEU A 423 4.69 1.35 18.99
N LEU A 424 3.58 0.73 19.40
CA LEU A 424 2.41 0.54 18.55
C LEU A 424 1.68 1.85 18.27
N TYR A 425 1.59 2.80 19.23
CA TYR A 425 1.07 4.14 18.97
C TYR A 425 1.93 4.89 17.94
N CYS A 426 3.25 4.89 18.09
CA CYS A 426 4.16 5.48 17.11
C CYS A 426 3.98 4.85 15.72
N SER A 427 3.88 3.52 15.64
CA SER A 427 3.61 2.80 14.39
C SER A 427 2.26 3.21 13.78
N PHE A 428 1.20 3.30 14.59
CA PHE A 428 -0.13 3.72 14.16
C PHE A 428 -0.11 5.11 13.52
N PHE A 429 0.50 6.11 14.18
CA PHE A 429 0.59 7.47 13.64
C PHE A 429 1.39 7.50 12.34
N LEU A 430 2.54 6.81 12.27
CA LEU A 430 3.34 6.74 11.06
C LEU A 430 2.54 6.17 9.87
N VAL A 431 1.73 5.13 10.09
CA VAL A 431 0.87 4.54 9.05
C VAL A 431 -0.31 5.45 8.70
N ALA A 432 -0.94 6.08 9.69
CA ALA A 432 -2.11 6.94 9.49
C ALA A 432 -1.77 8.18 8.66
N PHE A 433 -0.63 8.83 8.95
CA PHE A 433 -0.15 9.99 8.22
C PHE A 433 0.54 9.60 6.90
N GLY A 434 1.40 8.59 6.91
CA GLY A 434 2.18 8.20 5.74
C GLY A 434 1.37 7.45 4.68
N ARG A 435 0.27 6.78 5.06
CA ARG A 435 -0.56 5.92 4.19
C ARG A 435 0.28 5.07 3.23
N PRO A 436 1.28 4.33 3.73
CA PRO A 436 2.37 3.82 2.92
C PRO A 436 1.94 2.71 1.96
N TRP A 437 0.90 1.96 2.29
CA TRP A 437 0.46 0.82 1.50
C TRP A 437 -0.07 1.25 0.13
N ARG A 438 0.28 0.46 -0.89
CA ARG A 438 -0.12 0.70 -2.29
C ARG A 438 -1.65 0.75 -2.45
N MET A 439 -2.36 -0.12 -1.74
CA MET A 439 -3.81 -0.19 -1.76
C MET A 439 -4.39 0.47 -0.51
N LEU A 440 -5.39 1.33 -0.70
CA LEU A 440 -6.03 2.05 0.41
C LEU A 440 -6.74 1.10 1.39
N HIS A 441 -7.39 0.04 0.90
CA HIS A 441 -7.98 -0.99 1.75
C HIS A 441 -6.96 -1.65 2.69
N SER A 442 -5.74 -1.90 2.22
CA SER A 442 -4.66 -2.43 3.07
C SER A 442 -4.16 -1.41 4.11
N THR A 443 -4.27 -0.10 3.83
CA THR A 443 -4.00 0.93 4.85
C THR A 443 -5.04 0.89 5.95
N TYR A 444 -6.33 0.83 5.59
CA TYR A 444 -7.41 0.76 6.59
C TYR A 444 -7.37 -0.53 7.40
N LEU A 445 -7.08 -1.68 6.77
CA LEU A 445 -6.92 -2.95 7.48
C LEU A 445 -5.75 -2.88 8.48
N ASP A 446 -4.60 -2.31 8.09
CA ASP A 446 -3.46 -2.16 9.00
C ASP A 446 -3.79 -1.26 10.20
N LEU A 447 -4.45 -0.12 9.97
CA LEU A 447 -4.89 0.77 11.05
C LEU A 447 -5.89 0.08 11.98
N PHE A 448 -6.84 -0.69 11.43
CA PHE A 448 -7.80 -1.45 12.22
C PHE A 448 -7.11 -2.51 13.09
N ILE A 449 -6.13 -3.24 12.54
CA ILE A 449 -5.31 -4.20 13.29
C ILE A 449 -4.52 -3.48 14.39
N HIS A 450 -3.92 -2.32 14.13
CA HIS A 450 -3.20 -1.57 15.16
C HIS A 450 -4.11 -1.15 16.31
N VAL A 451 -5.31 -0.65 16.02
CA VAL A 451 -6.30 -0.28 17.05
C VAL A 451 -6.69 -1.50 17.89
N GLY A 452 -6.93 -2.66 17.25
CA GLY A 452 -7.26 -3.88 17.99
C GLY A 452 -6.10 -4.39 18.85
N LEU A 453 -4.85 -4.34 18.36
CA LEU A 453 -3.66 -4.71 19.14
C LEU A 453 -3.43 -3.77 20.33
N LEU A 454 -3.60 -2.46 20.14
CA LEU A 454 -3.53 -1.48 21.23
C LEU A 454 -4.59 -1.76 22.30
N LEU A 455 -5.83 -2.03 21.89
CA LEU A 455 -6.90 -2.38 22.82
C LEU A 455 -6.58 -3.64 23.63
N VAL A 456 -6.05 -4.69 22.99
CA VAL A 456 -5.61 -5.91 23.68
C VAL A 456 -4.52 -5.60 24.72
N LEU A 457 -3.56 -4.74 24.39
CA LEU A 457 -2.50 -4.32 25.32
C LEU A 457 -3.03 -3.46 26.46
N ASP A 458 -3.92 -2.50 26.18
CA ASP A 458 -4.54 -1.64 27.18
C ASP A 458 -5.35 -2.48 28.18
N MET A 459 -6.11 -3.47 27.71
CA MET A 459 -6.76 -4.46 28.60
C MET A 459 -5.73 -5.27 29.39
N GLY A 460 -4.59 -5.59 28.79
CA GLY A 460 -3.42 -6.17 29.46
C GLY A 460 -2.88 -5.33 30.63
N THR A 461 -2.92 -4.00 30.52
CA THR A 461 -2.48 -3.11 31.61
C THR A 461 -3.47 -2.99 32.76
N LEU A 462 -4.75 -3.27 32.49
CA LEU A 462 -5.83 -3.19 33.49
C LEU A 462 -5.92 -4.42 34.41
N PHE A 463 -5.06 -5.44 34.23
CA PHE A 463 -4.95 -6.62 35.11
C PHE A 463 -4.31 -6.31 36.48
N THR A 464 -4.63 -5.16 37.07
CA THR A 464 -4.48 -4.92 38.50
C THR A 464 -5.79 -5.34 39.20
N PRO A 465 -5.77 -6.25 40.20
CA PRO A 465 -6.99 -6.62 40.93
C PRO A 465 -7.66 -5.37 41.54
N PRO A 466 -9.01 -5.19 41.48
CA PRO A 466 -10.06 -6.21 41.41
C PRO A 466 -11.08 -6.00 40.25
N VAL A 467 -10.63 -5.78 39.00
CA VAL A 467 -11.55 -5.68 37.84
C VAL A 467 -12.08 -7.08 37.46
N ASP A 468 -13.33 -7.19 36.99
CA ASP A 468 -13.93 -8.44 36.51
C ASP A 468 -13.17 -8.95 35.27
N ASN A 469 -12.18 -9.81 35.50
CA ASN A 469 -11.27 -10.36 34.49
C ASN A 469 -12.03 -10.99 33.30
N ARG A 470 -13.24 -11.52 33.51
CA ARG A 470 -14.01 -12.17 32.43
C ARG A 470 -14.40 -11.21 31.31
N ILE A 471 -14.81 -9.99 31.65
CA ILE A 471 -15.26 -9.00 30.66
C ILE A 471 -14.07 -8.59 29.79
N ALA A 472 -12.91 -8.33 30.38
CA ALA A 472 -11.68 -8.01 29.65
C ALA A 472 -11.27 -9.15 28.70
N MET A 473 -11.29 -10.41 29.15
CA MET A 473 -10.98 -11.57 28.28
C MET A 473 -11.94 -11.69 27.10
N VAL A 474 -13.24 -11.45 27.31
CA VAL A 474 -14.25 -11.46 26.25
C VAL A 474 -14.00 -10.33 25.25
N ILE A 475 -13.71 -9.12 25.73
CA ILE A 475 -13.37 -7.97 24.88
C ILE A 475 -12.13 -8.28 24.02
N CYS A 476 -11.06 -8.80 24.60
CA CYS A 476 -9.86 -9.20 23.86
C CYS A 476 -10.18 -10.27 22.80
N SER A 477 -11.00 -11.26 23.14
CA SER A 477 -11.38 -12.35 22.24
C SER A 477 -12.22 -11.87 21.05
N VAL A 478 -13.21 -11.00 21.31
CA VAL A 478 -14.06 -10.40 20.26
C VAL A 478 -13.20 -9.52 19.35
N THR A 479 -12.35 -8.67 19.94
CA THR A 479 -11.47 -7.77 19.18
C THR A 479 -10.53 -8.54 18.26
N THR A 480 -9.86 -9.57 18.77
CA THR A 480 -8.99 -10.43 17.96
C THR A 480 -9.77 -11.18 16.87
N SER A 481 -10.96 -11.68 17.17
CA SER A 481 -11.82 -12.31 16.16
C SER A 481 -12.22 -11.33 15.05
N CYS A 482 -12.53 -10.08 15.38
CA CYS A 482 -12.84 -9.04 14.42
C CYS A 482 -11.64 -8.71 13.52
N MET A 483 -10.42 -8.60 14.08
CA MET A 483 -9.20 -8.36 13.30
C MET A 483 -8.96 -9.50 12.28
N VAL A 484 -9.06 -10.75 12.73
CA VAL A 484 -8.87 -11.94 11.89
C VAL A 484 -9.94 -12.01 10.80
N LEU A 485 -11.21 -11.83 11.16
CA LEU A 485 -12.32 -11.86 10.23
C LEU A 485 -12.21 -10.76 9.17
N ALA A 486 -11.84 -9.53 9.56
CA ALA A 486 -11.66 -8.42 8.62
C ALA A 486 -10.59 -8.73 7.56
N ALA A 487 -9.45 -9.30 7.99
CA ALA A 487 -8.38 -9.68 7.05
C ALA A 487 -8.80 -10.81 6.11
N ILE A 488 -9.50 -11.84 6.63
CA ILE A 488 -9.98 -12.98 5.83
C ILE A 488 -11.08 -12.52 4.85
N VAL A 489 -12.06 -11.74 5.30
CA VAL A 489 -13.14 -11.23 4.46
C VAL A 489 -12.59 -10.35 3.34
N LEU A 490 -11.65 -9.45 3.63
CA LEU A 490 -11.04 -8.61 2.60
C LEU A 490 -10.27 -9.45 1.57
N ALA A 491 -9.48 -10.43 2.03
CA ALA A 491 -8.76 -11.34 1.15
C ALA A 491 -9.71 -12.18 0.28
N ALA A 492 -10.74 -12.78 0.89
CA ALA A 492 -11.73 -13.59 0.20
C ALA A 492 -12.56 -12.76 -0.79
N ALA A 493 -12.99 -11.56 -0.41
CA ALA A 493 -13.71 -10.64 -1.29
C ALA A 493 -12.85 -10.24 -2.50
N ALA A 494 -11.56 -9.95 -2.31
CA ALA A 494 -10.66 -9.61 -3.40
C ALA A 494 -10.46 -10.79 -4.37
N VAL A 495 -10.31 -12.02 -3.85
CA VAL A 495 -10.22 -13.25 -4.66
C VAL A 495 -11.55 -13.53 -5.38
N TRP A 496 -12.68 -13.39 -4.69
CA TRP A 496 -14.03 -13.59 -5.24
C TRP A 496 -14.32 -12.61 -6.38
N GLN A 497 -14.02 -11.32 -6.16
CA GLN A 497 -14.14 -10.29 -7.19
C GLN A 497 -13.22 -10.56 -8.38
N HIS A 498 -12.01 -11.08 -8.15
CA HIS A 498 -11.11 -11.49 -9.24
C HIS A 498 -11.73 -12.56 -10.13
N PHE A 499 -12.46 -13.53 -9.56
CA PHE A 499 -13.08 -14.61 -10.33
C PHE A 499 -14.43 -14.25 -10.96
N LEU A 500 -15.27 -13.43 -10.30
CA LEU A 500 -16.63 -13.16 -10.77
C LEU A 500 -16.81 -11.85 -11.54
N VAL A 501 -16.08 -10.80 -11.18
CA VAL A 501 -16.22 -9.49 -11.83
C VAL A 501 -15.18 -9.38 -12.94
N GLN A 502 -15.39 -10.14 -14.02
CA GLN A 502 -14.61 -9.96 -15.25
C GLN A 502 -15.14 -8.85 -16.15
N ARG A 503 -16.27 -8.22 -15.78
CA ARG A 503 -16.78 -7.07 -16.54
C ARG A 503 -15.94 -5.86 -16.21
N LYS A 504 -15.28 -5.36 -17.25
CA LYS A 504 -14.49 -4.15 -17.19
C LYS A 504 -15.43 -2.93 -17.23
N PRO A 505 -15.20 -1.90 -16.39
CA PRO A 505 -16.07 -0.73 -16.35
C PRO A 505 -16.00 0.11 -17.63
N PHE A 506 -14.89 0.07 -18.36
CA PHE A 506 -14.71 0.79 -19.61
C PHE A 506 -14.56 -0.17 -20.79
N TYR A 507 -15.22 0.16 -21.90
CA TYR A 507 -15.01 -0.53 -23.16
C TYR A 507 -13.73 -0.03 -23.84
N PHE A 508 -13.51 1.29 -23.87
CA PHE A 508 -12.34 1.90 -24.50
C PHE A 508 -11.47 2.68 -23.52
N PHE A 509 -10.16 2.59 -23.68
CA PHE A 509 -9.19 3.52 -23.11
C PHE A 509 -8.64 4.42 -24.22
N LEU A 510 -8.77 5.74 -24.09
CA LEU A 510 -8.35 6.69 -25.13
C LEU A 510 -6.96 7.26 -24.81
N CYS A 511 -5.91 6.59 -25.30
CA CYS A 511 -4.52 6.98 -25.15
C CYS A 511 -4.17 8.07 -26.19
N HIS A 512 -3.83 9.28 -25.74
CA HIS A 512 -3.66 10.41 -26.65
C HIS A 512 -2.63 11.43 -26.15
N HIS A 513 -2.10 12.24 -27.07
CA HIS A 513 -1.26 13.37 -26.71
C HIS A 513 -2.15 14.57 -26.31
N LYS A 514 -2.09 14.98 -25.03
CA LYS A 514 -2.97 16.02 -24.45
C LYS A 514 -3.13 17.26 -25.34
N LYS A 515 -2.03 17.83 -25.85
CA LYS A 515 -2.07 19.07 -26.65
C LYS A 515 -2.53 18.88 -28.09
N ALA A 516 -2.30 17.70 -28.69
CA ALA A 516 -2.48 17.51 -30.14
C ALA A 516 -3.76 16.74 -30.50
N ALA A 517 -4.33 15.97 -29.58
CA ALA A 517 -5.51 15.14 -29.83
C ALA A 517 -6.47 15.07 -28.63
N GLY A 518 -6.33 15.97 -27.65
CA GLY A 518 -7.16 15.96 -26.44
C GLY A 518 -8.63 16.25 -26.74
N SER A 519 -8.91 17.28 -27.54
CA SER A 519 -10.28 17.64 -27.91
C SER A 519 -10.89 16.57 -28.81
N PHE A 520 -10.10 16.00 -29.74
CA PHE A 520 -10.58 14.90 -30.56
C PHE A 520 -10.87 13.61 -29.77
N ALA A 521 -10.02 13.24 -28.81
CA ALA A 521 -10.26 12.10 -27.92
C ALA A 521 -11.56 12.27 -27.12
N ARG A 522 -11.82 13.50 -26.65
CA ARG A 522 -13.07 13.83 -25.97
C ARG A 522 -14.30 13.73 -26.87
N LEU A 523 -14.22 14.28 -28.07
CA LEU A 523 -15.32 14.18 -29.03
C LEU A 523 -15.63 12.71 -29.34
N LEU A 524 -14.60 11.88 -29.52
CA LEU A 524 -14.78 10.45 -29.74
C LEU A 524 -15.44 9.76 -28.53
N LYS A 525 -15.05 10.10 -27.29
CA LYS A 525 -15.72 9.60 -26.07
C LYS A 525 -17.22 9.91 -26.08
N ILE A 526 -17.61 11.15 -26.42
CA ILE A 526 -19.01 11.57 -26.50
C ILE A 526 -19.77 10.76 -27.57
N GLU A 527 -19.20 10.60 -28.76
CA GLU A 527 -19.86 9.85 -29.85
C GLU A 527 -19.96 8.34 -29.60
N LEU A 528 -18.95 7.75 -28.97
CA LEU A 528 -18.98 6.33 -28.56
C LEU A 528 -20.12 6.10 -27.57
N LEU A 529 -20.24 6.97 -26.55
CA LEU A 529 -21.33 6.90 -25.57
C LEU A 529 -22.70 7.14 -26.21
N ARG A 530 -22.79 8.07 -27.18
CA ARG A 530 -24.02 8.32 -27.96
C ARG A 530 -24.41 7.08 -28.78
N ARG A 531 -23.44 6.34 -29.32
CA ARG A 531 -23.71 5.12 -30.09
C ARG A 531 -24.32 4.03 -29.23
N SER A 532 -23.86 3.87 -27.99
CA SER A 532 -24.46 2.96 -27.00
C SER A 532 -23.95 3.28 -25.61
N SER A 533 -24.83 3.17 -24.60
CA SER A 533 -24.45 3.24 -23.19
C SER A 533 -23.43 2.16 -22.77
N SER A 534 -23.25 1.12 -23.59
CA SER A 534 -22.25 0.07 -23.34
C SER A 534 -20.82 0.42 -23.79
N PHE A 535 -20.64 1.44 -24.64
CA PHE A 535 -19.31 1.87 -25.13
C PHE A 535 -18.71 2.96 -24.24
N THR A 536 -18.66 2.69 -22.94
CA THR A 536 -18.02 3.57 -21.96
C THR A 536 -16.54 3.72 -22.29
N SER A 537 -16.03 4.95 -22.20
CA SER A 537 -14.64 5.27 -22.56
C SER A 537 -13.96 6.07 -21.45
N PHE A 538 -12.74 5.66 -21.10
CA PHE A 538 -11.89 6.33 -20.13
C PHE A 538 -11.00 7.37 -20.81
N ILE A 539 -10.90 8.55 -20.20
CA ILE A 539 -9.94 9.61 -20.55
C ILE A 539 -9.37 10.17 -19.24
N ASP A 540 -8.07 10.44 -19.20
CA ASP A 540 -7.32 10.85 -18.00
C ASP A 540 -7.87 12.12 -17.33
N VAL A 541 -8.24 13.14 -18.11
CA VAL A 541 -8.76 14.41 -17.59
C VAL A 541 -10.07 14.30 -16.81
N ASP A 542 -10.90 13.28 -17.05
CA ASP A 542 -12.21 13.17 -16.38
C ASP A 542 -12.15 12.38 -15.07
N ASP A 543 -11.28 11.36 -15.00
CA ASP A 543 -11.39 10.31 -13.98
C ASP A 543 -10.08 10.06 -13.19
N LEU A 544 -8.98 10.76 -13.51
CA LEU A 544 -7.66 10.48 -12.92
C LEU A 544 -7.18 11.60 -11.98
N SER A 545 -7.47 11.45 -10.68
CA SER A 545 -6.85 12.27 -9.61
C SER A 545 -5.51 11.71 -9.11
N ASP A 546 -5.20 10.46 -9.44
CA ASP A 546 -4.03 9.72 -8.97
C ASP A 546 -3.38 8.96 -10.13
N LEU A 547 -2.25 9.49 -10.65
CA LEU A 547 -1.50 8.87 -11.75
C LEU A 547 -1.01 7.45 -11.42
N SER A 548 -0.93 7.05 -10.14
CA SER A 548 -0.52 5.69 -9.77
C SER A 548 -1.50 4.60 -10.21
N LYS A 549 -2.75 4.98 -10.55
CA LYS A 549 -3.82 4.09 -11.03
C LYS A 549 -3.93 4.01 -12.55
N LEU A 550 -3.25 4.89 -13.29
CA LEU A 550 -3.38 4.98 -14.75
C LEU A 550 -3.14 3.62 -15.43
N PHE A 551 -2.04 2.96 -15.06
CA PHE A 551 -1.69 1.65 -15.60
C PHE A 551 -2.60 0.52 -15.11
N SER A 552 -3.23 0.64 -13.93
CA SER A 552 -4.25 -0.35 -13.52
C SER A 552 -5.49 -0.28 -14.40
N TYR A 553 -5.91 0.92 -14.81
CA TYR A 553 -7.06 1.08 -15.70
C TYR A 553 -6.84 0.38 -17.04
N VAL A 554 -5.67 0.60 -17.66
CA VAL A 554 -5.32 -0.05 -18.92
C VAL A 554 -5.25 -1.57 -18.77
N SER A 555 -4.69 -2.07 -17.67
CA SER A 555 -4.47 -3.52 -17.51
C SER A 555 -5.73 -4.31 -17.17
N HIS A 556 -6.64 -3.74 -16.37
CA HIS A 556 -7.75 -4.49 -15.77
C HIS A 556 -9.13 -3.93 -16.09
N ASP A 557 -9.25 -2.64 -16.36
CA ASP A 557 -10.55 -1.96 -16.35
C ASP A 557 -11.05 -1.56 -17.75
N VAL A 558 -10.28 -1.86 -18.81
CA VAL A 558 -10.64 -1.53 -20.20
C VAL A 558 -10.63 -2.74 -21.14
N GLU A 559 -11.60 -2.81 -22.06
CA GLU A 559 -11.66 -3.89 -23.06
C GLU A 559 -10.73 -3.68 -24.24
N LYS A 560 -10.61 -2.45 -24.73
CA LYS A 560 -9.73 -2.07 -25.84
C LYS A 560 -8.99 -0.78 -25.54
N LEU A 561 -7.77 -0.65 -26.02
CA LEU A 561 -7.03 0.61 -26.04
C LEU A 561 -7.07 1.22 -27.44
N VAL A 562 -7.38 2.51 -27.53
CA VAL A 562 -7.35 3.29 -28.77
C VAL A 562 -6.24 4.33 -28.65
N LEU A 563 -5.20 4.19 -29.48
CA LEU A 563 -4.07 5.10 -29.52
C LEU A 563 -4.29 6.16 -30.61
N PHE A 564 -4.25 7.43 -30.24
CA PHE A 564 -4.23 8.55 -31.18
C PHE A 564 -2.79 8.79 -31.64
N GLY A 565 -2.45 8.25 -32.81
CA GLY A 565 -1.15 8.39 -33.43
C GLY A 565 -0.92 9.82 -33.91
N THR A 566 -0.38 10.68 -33.05
CA THR A 566 0.12 12.03 -33.38
C THR A 566 1.65 12.04 -33.38
N PRO A 567 2.33 13.00 -34.03
CA PRO A 567 3.79 13.01 -34.16
C PRO A 567 4.57 12.84 -32.84
N ASP A 568 4.03 13.36 -31.74
CA ASP A 568 4.70 13.36 -30.42
C ASP A 568 4.12 12.35 -29.42
N VAL A 569 3.09 11.57 -29.78
CA VAL A 569 2.47 10.63 -28.82
C VAL A 569 3.47 9.60 -28.28
N LEU A 570 4.39 9.15 -29.13
CA LEU A 570 5.42 8.17 -28.75
C LEU A 570 6.59 8.80 -27.99
N LYS A 571 6.67 10.13 -27.91
CA LYS A 571 7.69 10.83 -27.09
C LYS A 571 7.19 11.07 -25.67
N ARG A 572 5.89 10.88 -25.41
CA ARG A 572 5.27 11.08 -24.10
C ARG A 572 5.34 9.81 -23.28
N THR A 573 6.03 9.87 -22.15
CA THR A 573 6.24 8.74 -21.24
C THR A 573 4.92 8.07 -20.84
N TRP A 574 3.92 8.81 -20.41
CA TRP A 574 2.63 8.22 -20.01
C TRP A 574 1.95 7.40 -21.10
N CYS A 575 1.87 7.92 -22.33
CA CYS A 575 1.27 7.20 -23.47
C CYS A 575 2.03 5.90 -23.79
N VAL A 576 3.37 5.95 -23.77
CA VAL A 576 4.18 4.75 -24.00
C VAL A 576 4.06 3.73 -22.87
N GLY A 577 3.91 4.20 -21.62
CA GLY A 577 3.60 3.35 -20.47
C GLY A 577 2.28 2.61 -20.64
N GLU A 578 1.23 3.31 -21.08
CA GLU A 578 -0.08 2.72 -21.38
C GLU A 578 0.04 1.65 -22.46
N LEU A 579 0.80 1.90 -23.53
CA LEU A 579 1.06 0.90 -24.57
C LEU A 579 1.84 -0.31 -24.06
N VAL A 580 2.84 -0.10 -23.20
CA VAL A 580 3.61 -1.20 -22.57
C VAL A 580 2.66 -2.07 -21.75
N VAL A 581 1.79 -1.45 -20.95
CA VAL A 581 0.80 -2.16 -20.14
C VAL A 581 -0.15 -2.95 -21.03
N ALA A 582 -0.71 -2.32 -22.07
CA ALA A 582 -1.61 -2.95 -23.02
C ALA A 582 -0.98 -4.18 -23.68
N ARG A 583 0.28 -4.08 -24.15
CA ARG A 583 1.01 -5.21 -24.73
C ARG A 583 1.21 -6.34 -23.72
N LEU A 584 1.68 -6.01 -22.50
CA LEU A 584 1.98 -7.01 -21.47
C LEU A 584 0.71 -7.75 -21.00
N HIS A 585 -0.42 -7.03 -20.91
CA HIS A 585 -1.71 -7.59 -20.50
C HIS A 585 -2.53 -8.15 -21.66
N LYS A 586 -2.03 -8.00 -22.90
CA LYS A 586 -2.71 -8.41 -24.15
C LYS A 586 -4.07 -7.73 -24.33
N VAL A 587 -4.14 -6.46 -24.00
CA VAL A 587 -5.31 -5.62 -24.27
C VAL A 587 -5.35 -5.35 -25.78
N PRO A 588 -6.43 -5.71 -26.49
CA PRO A 588 -6.61 -5.35 -27.89
C PRO A 588 -6.38 -3.84 -28.07
N THR A 589 -5.50 -3.49 -28.99
CA THR A 589 -5.14 -2.09 -29.25
C THR A 589 -5.49 -1.75 -30.69
N ILE A 590 -5.92 -0.51 -30.92
CA ILE A 590 -6.23 0.04 -32.24
C ILE A 590 -5.50 1.37 -32.36
N LEU A 591 -4.76 1.56 -33.45
CA LEU A 591 -4.08 2.80 -33.78
C LEU A 591 -4.98 3.65 -34.70
N LEU A 592 -5.43 4.80 -34.21
CA LEU A 592 -5.99 5.87 -35.04
C LEU A 592 -4.82 6.70 -35.57
N LYS A 593 -4.42 6.47 -36.82
CA LYS A 593 -3.30 7.17 -37.45
C LYS A 593 -3.77 8.54 -37.94
N LEU A 594 -3.40 9.60 -37.21
CA LEU A 594 -3.63 10.98 -37.63
C LEU A 594 -2.60 11.39 -38.71
N PRO A 595 -2.84 12.50 -39.42
CA PRO A 595 -1.88 13.08 -40.34
C PRO A 595 -0.51 13.26 -39.68
N ASN A 596 0.56 13.10 -40.45
CA ASN A 596 1.94 13.29 -40.02
C ASN A 596 2.45 12.28 -38.97
N PHE A 597 1.66 11.27 -38.57
CA PHE A 597 2.17 10.18 -37.75
C PHE A 597 2.99 9.18 -38.57
N SER A 598 4.27 9.06 -38.21
CA SER A 598 5.17 8.02 -38.68
C SER A 598 5.24 6.89 -37.67
N GLN A 599 5.15 5.64 -38.15
CA GLN A 599 5.48 4.50 -37.29
C GLN A 599 6.96 4.55 -36.86
N PRO A 600 7.29 4.09 -35.65
CA PRO A 600 8.67 4.09 -35.16
C PRO A 600 9.52 3.10 -35.97
N ASP A 601 10.63 3.59 -36.54
CA ASP A 601 11.62 2.76 -37.22
C ASP A 601 12.74 2.33 -36.25
N GLU A 602 13.66 1.46 -36.70
CA GLU A 602 14.77 1.02 -35.84
C GLU A 602 15.71 2.18 -35.47
N GLY A 603 15.81 3.23 -36.29
CA GLY A 603 16.54 4.46 -35.95
C GLY A 603 15.95 5.15 -34.72
N PHE A 604 14.64 5.39 -34.72
CA PHE A 604 13.89 5.94 -33.59
C PHE A 604 14.03 5.06 -32.34
N LEU A 605 13.97 3.74 -32.48
CA LEU A 605 14.13 2.79 -31.37
C LEU A 605 15.54 2.81 -30.76
N LEU A 606 16.57 3.01 -31.57
CA LEU A 606 17.95 3.15 -31.10
C LEU A 606 18.14 4.47 -30.36
N ALA A 607 17.58 5.56 -30.90
CA ALA A 607 17.70 6.91 -30.34
C ALA A 607 16.71 7.22 -29.19
N TYR A 608 15.75 6.34 -28.90
CA TYR A 608 14.66 6.61 -27.96
C TYR A 608 15.11 7.13 -26.58
N ASP A 609 16.19 6.56 -26.03
CA ASP A 609 16.75 6.92 -24.72
C ASP A 609 17.31 8.36 -24.69
N SER A 610 17.72 8.89 -25.86
CA SER A 610 18.16 10.28 -26.01
C SER A 610 17.02 11.25 -26.34
N LEU A 611 15.91 10.74 -26.89
CA LEU A 611 14.77 11.54 -27.34
C LEU A 611 13.77 11.85 -26.22
N VAL A 612 13.65 10.96 -25.24
CA VAL A 612 12.71 11.08 -24.12
C VAL A 612 13.50 11.07 -22.81
N PRO A 613 13.82 12.24 -22.24
CA PRO A 613 14.45 12.32 -20.91
C PRO A 613 13.49 11.80 -19.82
N ASP A 614 14.04 11.39 -18.67
CA ASP A 614 13.31 10.93 -17.48
C ASP A 614 12.49 9.63 -17.61
N LEU A 615 13.12 8.57 -18.15
CA LEU A 615 12.54 7.21 -18.13
C LEU A 615 12.64 6.52 -16.75
N GLY A 616 13.19 7.19 -15.74
CA GLY A 616 13.24 6.70 -14.35
C GLY A 616 11.87 6.34 -13.81
N ASP A 617 10.83 7.11 -14.18
CA ASP A 617 9.45 6.87 -13.75
C ASP A 617 8.95 5.48 -14.17
N PHE A 618 9.27 5.01 -15.38
CA PHE A 618 8.87 3.67 -15.84
C PHE A 618 9.44 2.54 -15.01
N SER A 619 10.66 2.72 -14.53
CA SER A 619 11.33 1.70 -13.73
C SER A 619 10.69 1.55 -12.34
N SER A 620 10.06 2.62 -11.81
CA SER A 620 9.26 2.57 -10.58
C SER A 620 7.99 1.70 -10.74
N TYR A 621 7.45 1.64 -11.97
CA TYR A 621 6.35 0.76 -12.35
C TYR A 621 6.81 -0.62 -12.86
N GLY A 622 8.12 -0.89 -12.86
CA GLY A 622 8.66 -2.18 -13.25
C GLY A 622 8.82 -2.40 -14.77
N PHE A 623 8.77 -1.33 -15.57
CA PHE A 623 9.02 -1.36 -17.01
C PHE A 623 10.47 -0.98 -17.32
N GLY A 624 11.14 -1.80 -18.14
CA GLY A 624 12.47 -1.49 -18.64
C GLY A 624 12.45 -0.94 -20.05
N MET A 625 13.59 -0.40 -20.46
CA MET A 625 13.83 0.02 -21.85
C MET A 625 13.57 -1.11 -22.86
N LYS A 626 13.88 -2.36 -22.48
CA LYS A 626 13.58 -3.51 -23.33
C LYS A 626 12.08 -3.63 -23.56
N GLU A 627 11.29 -3.57 -22.50
CA GLU A 627 9.83 -3.60 -22.60
C GLU A 627 9.30 -2.44 -23.45
N VAL A 628 9.84 -1.23 -23.32
CA VAL A 628 9.47 -0.09 -24.17
C VAL A 628 9.77 -0.35 -25.65
N LYS A 629 11.01 -0.70 -26.00
CA LYS A 629 11.41 -0.95 -27.39
C LYS A 629 10.64 -2.09 -28.04
N ASP A 630 10.41 -3.17 -27.30
CA ASP A 630 9.58 -4.30 -27.77
C ASP A 630 8.13 -3.85 -28.04
N THR A 631 7.61 -2.83 -27.33
CA THR A 631 6.23 -2.33 -27.48
C THR A 631 6.12 -1.47 -28.71
N LEU A 632 7.09 -0.60 -28.92
CA LEU A 632 7.15 0.24 -30.11
C LEU A 632 7.29 -0.60 -31.39
N ARG A 633 8.05 -1.71 -31.35
CA ARG A 633 8.04 -2.70 -32.45
C ARG A 633 6.68 -3.37 -32.62
N TRP A 634 6.06 -3.78 -31.52
CA TRP A 634 4.74 -4.42 -31.54
C TRP A 634 3.66 -3.49 -32.09
N LEU A 635 3.79 -2.16 -31.93
CA LEU A 635 2.84 -1.18 -32.47
C LEU A 635 2.66 -1.31 -33.99
N GLY A 636 3.70 -1.70 -34.73
CA GLY A 636 3.61 -1.95 -36.17
C GLY A 636 2.72 -3.14 -36.55
N SER A 637 2.38 -4.02 -35.60
CA SER A 637 1.49 -5.16 -35.81
C SER A 637 0.04 -4.91 -35.40
N VAL A 638 -0.27 -3.71 -34.90
CA VAL A 638 -1.57 -3.35 -34.35
C VAL A 638 -2.53 -2.90 -35.47
N GLU A 639 -3.83 -3.21 -35.32
CA GLU A 639 -4.88 -2.74 -36.23
C GLU A 639 -4.82 -1.21 -36.37
N THR A 640 -4.81 -0.70 -37.60
CA THR A 640 -4.63 0.72 -37.88
C THR A 640 -5.79 1.27 -38.71
N ILE A 641 -6.40 2.34 -38.25
CA ILE A 641 -7.42 3.13 -38.97
C ILE A 641 -6.77 4.45 -39.35
N SER A 642 -6.65 4.74 -40.65
CA SER A 642 -6.04 5.98 -41.14
C SER A 642 -7.08 7.09 -41.26
N LEU A 643 -6.77 8.27 -40.73
CA LEU A 643 -7.63 9.44 -40.76
C LEU A 643 -7.17 10.46 -41.80
N PRO A 644 -8.11 11.18 -42.44
CA PRO A 644 -7.77 12.32 -43.29
C PRO A 644 -7.27 13.52 -42.47
N SER A 645 -6.79 14.56 -43.15
CA SER A 645 -6.30 15.81 -42.53
C SER A 645 -7.38 16.72 -41.95
N TYR A 646 -8.63 16.47 -42.30
CA TYR A 646 -9.79 17.23 -41.83
C TYR A 646 -10.70 16.34 -40.99
N LEU A 647 -11.48 16.95 -40.10
CA LEU A 647 -12.47 16.25 -39.28
C LEU A 647 -13.88 16.63 -39.75
N SER A 648 -14.70 15.62 -40.08
CA SER A 648 -16.10 15.82 -40.41
C SER A 648 -16.99 14.82 -39.69
N LYS A 649 -18.29 15.10 -39.63
CA LYS A 649 -19.28 14.18 -39.05
C LYS A 649 -19.27 12.80 -39.70
N GLN A 650 -19.03 12.72 -41.01
CA GLN A 650 -18.92 11.45 -41.74
C GLN A 650 -17.67 10.66 -41.34
N VAL A 651 -16.52 11.34 -41.25
CA VAL A 651 -15.26 10.72 -40.78
C VAL A 651 -15.43 10.20 -39.36
N LEU A 652 -16.02 10.99 -38.47
CA LEU A 652 -16.29 10.60 -37.08
C LEU A 652 -17.22 9.39 -36.99
N GLN A 653 -18.30 9.35 -37.77
CA GLN A 653 -19.19 8.20 -37.85
C GLN A 653 -18.50 6.94 -38.39
N HIS A 654 -17.60 7.09 -39.36
CA HIS A 654 -16.79 5.99 -39.87
C HIS A 654 -15.87 5.43 -38.78
N VAL A 655 -15.16 6.30 -38.05
CA VAL A 655 -14.28 5.90 -36.93
C VAL A 655 -15.06 5.15 -35.85
N VAL A 656 -16.19 5.73 -35.39
CA VAL A 656 -17.04 5.10 -34.39
C VAL A 656 -17.51 3.73 -34.87
N SER A 657 -18.00 3.64 -36.11
CA SER A 657 -18.51 2.38 -36.66
C SER A 657 -17.43 1.31 -36.80
N SER A 658 -16.20 1.70 -37.15
CA SER A 658 -15.04 0.80 -37.20
C SER A 658 -14.61 0.34 -35.80
N LEU A 659 -14.61 1.22 -34.80
CA LEU A 659 -14.25 0.87 -33.41
C LEU A 659 -15.29 -0.03 -32.73
N THR A 660 -16.58 0.25 -32.96
CA THR A 660 -17.69 -0.47 -32.33
C THR A 660 -18.14 -1.69 -33.13
N MET A 661 -17.72 -1.82 -34.40
CA MET A 661 -18.25 -2.81 -35.34
C MET A 661 -19.78 -2.75 -35.49
N THR A 662 -20.36 -1.55 -35.33
CA THR A 662 -21.80 -1.31 -35.47
C THR A 662 -22.08 -0.26 -36.54
N ARG A 663 -23.21 -0.37 -37.24
CA ARG A 663 -23.64 0.66 -38.20
C ARG A 663 -24.33 1.81 -37.47
N ALA A 664 -24.11 3.03 -37.95
CA ALA A 664 -24.89 4.18 -37.50
C ALA A 664 -26.37 3.96 -37.84
N ALA A 665 -27.28 4.43 -36.99
CA ALA A 665 -28.66 4.64 -37.41
C ALA A 665 -28.65 5.64 -38.58
N LEU A 666 -29.43 5.38 -39.64
CA LEU A 666 -29.54 6.26 -40.79
C LEU A 666 -29.89 7.69 -40.31
N PRO A 667 -29.13 8.72 -40.68
CA PRO A 667 -29.50 10.10 -40.37
C PRO A 667 -30.82 10.42 -41.08
N SER A 668 -31.82 10.81 -40.31
CA SER A 668 -33.07 11.38 -40.83
C SER A 668 -32.79 12.76 -41.39
N SER A 669 -32.88 12.90 -42.72
CA SER A 669 -32.92 14.17 -43.49
C SER A 669 -31.69 15.08 -43.39
N GLU A 670 -31.23 15.54 -44.56
CA GLU A 670 -30.38 16.72 -44.71
C GLU A 670 -30.97 17.88 -43.88
N GLN A 671 -30.19 18.41 -42.94
CA GLN A 671 -30.55 19.63 -42.21
C GLN A 671 -30.35 20.80 -43.16
N THR A 672 -31.45 21.33 -43.69
CA THR A 672 -31.49 22.61 -44.36
C THR A 672 -30.96 23.73 -43.44
N PHE A 673 -30.08 24.57 -43.97
CA PHE A 673 -29.39 25.68 -43.29
C PHE A 673 -30.32 26.84 -42.85
N ASP A 674 -31.32 26.56 -42.01
CA ASP A 674 -32.21 27.57 -41.40
C ASP A 674 -31.92 27.72 -39.88
N ASN A 675 -30.63 27.67 -39.48
CA ASN A 675 -30.22 27.79 -38.07
C ASN A 675 -29.58 29.15 -37.76
N GLY A 676 -30.04 29.79 -36.66
CA GLY A 676 -29.58 31.12 -36.22
C GLY A 676 -28.23 31.16 -35.48
N CYS A 677 -27.54 30.03 -35.31
CA CYS A 677 -26.24 29.96 -34.63
C CYS A 677 -25.24 29.08 -35.39
N LEU A 678 -24.10 29.63 -35.79
CA LEU A 678 -23.02 28.93 -36.50
C LEU A 678 -21.74 28.94 -35.67
N VAL A 679 -20.98 27.87 -35.72
CA VAL A 679 -19.68 27.72 -35.04
C VAL A 679 -18.59 27.69 -36.09
N LEU A 680 -17.69 28.66 -36.02
CA LEU A 680 -16.53 28.82 -36.90
C LEU A 680 -15.32 28.21 -36.21
N ALA A 681 -14.69 27.24 -36.87
CA ALA A 681 -13.41 26.69 -36.46
C ALA A 681 -12.54 26.44 -37.69
N ASP A 682 -11.23 26.52 -37.52
CA ASP A 682 -10.30 26.32 -38.61
C ASP A 682 -10.43 24.87 -39.13
N PRO A 683 -10.90 24.67 -40.39
CA PRO A 683 -11.18 23.32 -40.90
C PRO A 683 -9.92 22.49 -41.14
N GLU A 684 -8.75 23.13 -41.22
CA GLU A 684 -7.44 22.45 -41.34
C GLU A 684 -6.91 21.98 -39.99
N ASN A 685 -7.47 22.47 -38.88
CA ASN A 685 -7.11 22.07 -37.53
C ASN A 685 -8.17 21.11 -36.95
N MET A 686 -7.81 19.83 -36.84
CA MET A 686 -8.69 18.80 -36.29
C MET A 686 -9.10 19.06 -34.84
N ASP A 687 -8.22 19.64 -34.01
CA ASP A 687 -8.53 19.90 -32.61
C ASP A 687 -9.50 21.09 -32.49
N ALA A 688 -9.31 22.14 -33.31
CA ALA A 688 -10.26 23.26 -33.42
C ALA A 688 -11.65 22.79 -33.85
N THR A 689 -11.71 21.94 -34.88
CA THR A 689 -12.97 21.37 -35.38
C THR A 689 -13.60 20.43 -34.34
N ALA A 690 -12.80 19.65 -33.61
CA ALA A 690 -13.30 18.80 -32.54
C ALA A 690 -13.89 19.62 -31.39
N THR A 691 -13.21 20.69 -30.97
CA THR A 691 -13.71 21.65 -29.99
C THR A 691 -15.03 22.27 -30.44
N ALA A 692 -15.15 22.66 -31.71
CA ALA A 692 -16.38 23.19 -32.27
C ALA A 692 -17.55 22.22 -32.16
N TYR A 693 -17.35 20.94 -32.49
CA TYR A 693 -18.40 19.92 -32.36
C TYR A 693 -18.78 19.66 -30.89
N ILE A 694 -17.82 19.62 -29.97
CA ILE A 694 -18.10 19.46 -28.54
C ILE A 694 -18.89 20.67 -28.03
N LEU A 695 -18.45 21.88 -28.38
CA LEU A 695 -19.10 23.11 -27.97
C LEU A 695 -20.53 23.19 -28.51
N ALA A 696 -20.73 22.89 -29.80
CA ALA A 696 -22.03 22.83 -30.44
C ALA A 696 -22.96 21.83 -29.74
N GLU A 697 -22.47 20.64 -29.40
CA GLU A 697 -23.24 19.62 -28.69
C GLU A 697 -23.66 20.08 -27.28
N LEU A 698 -22.74 20.66 -26.51
CA LEU A 698 -23.02 21.08 -25.14
C LEU A 698 -23.93 22.32 -25.10
N THR A 699 -23.73 23.26 -26.02
CA THR A 699 -24.57 24.47 -26.13
C THR A 699 -25.94 24.18 -26.73
N ALA A 700 -26.07 23.22 -27.64
CA ALA A 700 -27.37 22.81 -28.19
C ALA A 700 -28.37 22.37 -27.10
N ARG A 701 -27.88 21.77 -26.01
CA ARG A 701 -28.73 21.36 -24.87
C ARG A 701 -29.30 22.54 -24.11
N GLU A 702 -28.54 23.62 -24.00
CA GLU A 702 -28.97 24.85 -23.33
C GLU A 702 -29.84 25.72 -24.25
N MET A 703 -29.66 25.60 -25.57
CA MET A 703 -30.32 26.44 -26.58
C MET A 703 -31.51 25.79 -27.28
N MET A 704 -32.02 24.64 -26.78
CA MET A 704 -33.09 23.84 -27.42
C MET A 704 -34.33 24.62 -27.87
N HIS A 705 -34.63 25.76 -27.24
CA HIS A 705 -35.79 26.60 -27.54
C HIS A 705 -35.53 27.77 -28.49
N THR A 706 -34.28 28.01 -28.92
CA THR A 706 -33.88 29.19 -29.71
C THR A 706 -33.25 28.84 -31.05
N SER A 707 -32.11 28.15 -31.04
CA SER A 707 -31.43 27.69 -32.26
C SER A 707 -30.48 26.54 -31.93
N VAL A 708 -30.21 25.68 -32.91
CA VAL A 708 -29.24 24.59 -32.78
C VAL A 708 -27.93 25.03 -33.41
N PRO A 709 -26.82 25.13 -32.65
CA PRO A 709 -25.51 25.48 -33.20
C PRO A 709 -25.05 24.49 -34.27
N VAL A 710 -24.59 25.00 -35.41
CA VAL A 710 -24.05 24.21 -36.52
C VAL A 710 -22.59 24.56 -36.77
N VAL A 711 -21.72 23.55 -36.78
CA VAL A 711 -20.31 23.72 -37.15
C VAL A 711 -20.20 23.84 -38.66
N LEU A 712 -19.59 24.92 -39.16
CA LEU A 712 -19.36 25.09 -40.58
C LEU A 712 -18.25 24.17 -41.11
N SER A 713 -18.48 23.61 -42.28
CA SER A 713 -17.48 22.92 -43.09
C SER A 713 -16.79 23.88 -44.05
N ALA A 714 -15.62 23.52 -44.57
CA ALA A 714 -14.84 24.37 -45.48
C ALA A 714 -15.57 24.78 -46.78
N GLU A 715 -16.61 24.03 -47.16
CA GLU A 715 -17.46 24.30 -48.34
C GLU A 715 -18.59 25.29 -48.05
N ASP A 716 -18.93 25.47 -46.76
CA ASP A 716 -20.02 26.34 -46.34
C ASP A 716 -19.63 27.82 -46.41
N ARG A 717 -20.66 28.67 -46.55
CA ARG A 717 -20.51 30.13 -46.58
C ARG A 717 -21.36 30.76 -45.49
N VAL A 718 -20.89 31.87 -44.95
CA VAL A 718 -21.70 32.74 -44.08
C VAL A 718 -22.52 33.65 -44.99
N GLY A 719 -23.84 33.48 -44.97
CA GLY A 719 -24.76 34.26 -45.80
C GLY A 719 -25.99 34.71 -45.02
N PRO A 720 -26.83 35.59 -45.60
CA PRO A 720 -28.10 35.96 -44.99
C PRO A 720 -29.00 34.73 -44.87
N THR A 721 -29.19 34.26 -43.64
CA THR A 721 -30.14 33.21 -43.26
C THR A 721 -31.57 33.76 -43.30
N LYS A 722 -32.60 32.91 -43.38
CA LYS A 722 -34.01 33.34 -43.20
C LYS A 722 -34.36 33.75 -41.76
N VAL A 723 -33.37 33.76 -40.87
CA VAL A 723 -33.51 34.02 -39.43
C VAL A 723 -33.18 35.49 -39.15
N ASP A 724 -33.95 36.13 -38.26
CA ASP A 724 -33.83 37.56 -37.94
C ASP A 724 -32.47 37.95 -37.31
N VAL A 725 -31.83 37.03 -36.59
CA VAL A 725 -30.56 37.23 -35.88
C VAL A 725 -29.60 36.07 -36.16
N LEU A 726 -28.34 36.39 -36.45
CA LEU A 726 -27.28 35.41 -36.69
C LEU A 726 -26.22 35.49 -35.57
N HIS A 727 -26.01 34.39 -34.86
CA HIS A 727 -24.95 34.23 -33.89
C HIS A 727 -23.78 33.42 -34.49
N LEU A 728 -22.56 33.92 -34.36
CA LEU A 728 -21.33 33.24 -34.75
C LEU A 728 -20.47 33.00 -33.50
N ILE A 729 -20.07 31.76 -33.28
CA ILE A 729 -19.10 31.39 -32.24
C ILE A 729 -17.77 31.14 -32.93
N LEU A 730 -16.75 31.96 -32.65
CA LEU A 730 -15.41 31.81 -33.23
C LEU A 730 -14.52 31.01 -32.27
N VAL A 731 -14.17 29.78 -32.63
CA VAL A 731 -13.22 28.95 -31.89
C VAL A 731 -11.80 29.40 -32.20
N CYS A 732 -11.14 29.97 -31.21
CA CYS A 732 -9.81 30.56 -31.29
C CYS A 732 -8.76 29.53 -30.83
N THR A 733 -7.95 29.04 -31.77
CA THR A 733 -6.83 28.11 -31.55
C THR A 733 -5.55 28.72 -32.12
N GLY A 734 -4.37 28.21 -31.74
CA GLY A 734 -3.10 28.69 -32.29
C GLY A 734 -3.09 28.72 -33.83
N GLY A 735 -2.76 29.88 -34.41
CA GLY A 735 -2.71 30.09 -35.87
C GLY A 735 -4.07 30.23 -36.58
N CYS A 736 -5.22 30.12 -35.89
CA CYS A 736 -6.52 30.09 -36.56
C CYS A 736 -6.87 31.36 -37.33
N LEU A 737 -6.28 32.50 -36.98
CA LEU A 737 -6.50 33.78 -37.66
C LEU A 737 -5.72 33.91 -38.97
N GLU A 738 -4.77 33.01 -39.22
CA GLU A 738 -4.03 32.90 -40.49
C GLU A 738 -4.78 32.02 -41.50
N SER A 739 -5.81 31.29 -41.04
CA SER A 739 -6.64 30.42 -41.88
C SER A 739 -7.45 31.23 -42.89
N SER A 740 -7.26 30.93 -44.17
CA SER A 740 -7.96 31.59 -45.28
C SER A 740 -9.48 31.47 -45.16
N LYS A 741 -9.97 30.36 -44.60
CA LYS A 741 -11.41 30.10 -44.42
C LYS A 741 -12.02 30.89 -43.28
N ILE A 742 -11.31 31.01 -42.15
CA ILE A 742 -11.73 31.89 -41.06
C ILE A 742 -11.81 33.33 -41.55
N ALA A 743 -10.82 33.77 -42.33
CA ALA A 743 -10.81 35.11 -42.91
C ALA A 743 -12.00 35.35 -43.87
N GLU A 744 -12.28 34.39 -44.76
CA GLU A 744 -13.43 34.43 -45.67
C GLU A 744 -14.76 34.56 -44.92
N TRP A 745 -15.02 33.71 -43.91
CA TRP A 745 -16.26 33.73 -43.14
C TRP A 745 -16.46 35.01 -42.34
N LEU A 746 -15.40 35.53 -41.72
CA LEU A 746 -15.46 36.79 -40.95
C LEU A 746 -15.70 38.00 -41.87
N LEU A 747 -15.10 38.03 -43.06
CA LEU A 747 -15.37 39.06 -44.06
C LEU A 747 -16.79 38.96 -44.63
N GLN A 748 -17.35 37.76 -44.78
CA GLN A 748 -18.75 37.58 -45.17
C GLN A 748 -19.70 38.08 -44.08
N ALA A 749 -19.40 37.80 -42.80
CA ALA A 749 -20.20 38.22 -41.66
C ALA A 749 -20.33 39.76 -41.53
N ARG A 750 -19.34 40.53 -42.02
CA ARG A 750 -19.35 42.01 -41.97
C ARG A 750 -20.54 42.64 -42.69
N PHE A 751 -21.13 41.94 -43.65
CA PHE A 751 -22.26 42.42 -44.44
C PHE A 751 -23.63 42.13 -43.82
N ILE A 752 -23.67 41.40 -42.70
CA ILE A 752 -24.92 41.00 -42.02
C ILE A 752 -25.14 41.93 -40.82
N SER A 753 -26.15 42.81 -40.92
CA SER A 753 -26.41 43.85 -39.92
C SER A 753 -26.79 43.32 -38.54
N THR A 754 -27.42 42.15 -38.49
CA THR A 754 -27.89 41.46 -37.26
C THR A 754 -26.96 40.32 -36.82
N CYS A 755 -25.68 40.36 -37.22
CA CYS A 755 -24.69 39.35 -36.83
C CYS A 755 -24.01 39.68 -35.49
N PHE A 756 -23.95 38.71 -34.59
CA PHE A 756 -23.20 38.76 -33.33
C PHE A 756 -22.07 37.74 -33.37
N ILE A 757 -20.85 38.14 -33.00
CA ILE A 757 -19.69 37.24 -32.97
C ILE A 757 -19.12 37.17 -31.56
N SER A 758 -19.08 35.96 -30.99
CA SER A 758 -18.47 35.70 -29.68
C SER A 758 -17.22 34.84 -29.84
N PRO A 759 -16.02 35.37 -29.51
CA PRO A 759 -14.79 34.59 -29.53
C PRO A 759 -14.69 33.64 -28.33
N VAL A 760 -14.23 32.42 -28.57
CA VAL A 760 -14.04 31.36 -27.57
C VAL A 760 -12.62 30.82 -27.68
N ILE A 761 -11.82 30.97 -26.63
CA ILE A 761 -10.42 30.51 -26.60
C ILE A 761 -10.39 29.01 -26.29
N SER A 762 -9.89 28.22 -27.23
CA SER A 762 -9.84 26.76 -27.12
C SER A 762 -8.55 26.24 -26.48
N ASP A 763 -7.43 26.94 -26.63
CA ASP A 763 -6.14 26.52 -26.10
C ASP A 763 -5.26 27.71 -25.72
N ASP A 764 -4.22 27.42 -24.93
CA ASP A 764 -3.26 28.42 -24.45
C ASP A 764 -2.28 28.88 -25.55
N SER A 765 -2.33 28.29 -26.75
CA SER A 765 -1.49 28.68 -27.88
C SER A 765 -2.12 29.76 -28.75
N PHE A 766 -3.38 30.12 -28.49
CA PHE A 766 -4.02 31.24 -29.14
C PHE A 766 -3.40 32.56 -28.65
N GLU A 767 -2.79 33.29 -29.57
CA GLU A 767 -2.27 34.63 -29.34
C GLU A 767 -2.98 35.62 -30.24
N LEU A 768 -3.33 36.78 -29.68
CA LEU A 768 -3.85 37.89 -30.46
C LEU A 768 -2.71 38.48 -31.32
N PRO A 769 -2.93 38.72 -32.62
CA PRO A 769 -1.89 39.24 -33.49
C PRO A 769 -1.34 40.59 -32.99
N SER A 770 -0.03 40.71 -32.82
CA SER A 770 0.65 41.99 -32.59
C SER A 770 0.70 42.83 -33.88
N LYS A 771 1.01 44.14 -33.78
CA LYS A 771 1.21 45.01 -34.97
C LYS A 771 2.18 44.39 -36.00
N MET A 772 3.22 43.69 -35.53
CA MET A 772 4.21 42.98 -36.35
C MET A 772 3.65 41.71 -37.01
N SER A 773 2.70 41.03 -36.36
CA SER A 773 2.09 39.79 -36.87
C SER A 773 1.10 40.03 -38.01
N TYR A 774 0.44 41.20 -38.04
CA TYR A 774 -0.39 41.61 -39.18
C TYR A 774 0.39 41.76 -40.50
N GLN A 775 1.70 42.04 -40.44
CA GLN A 775 2.56 42.05 -41.62
C GLN A 775 2.88 40.63 -42.14
N ASN A 776 2.84 39.60 -41.28
CA ASN A 776 2.99 38.21 -41.72
C ASN A 776 1.75 37.70 -42.47
N LEU A 777 0.55 38.15 -42.07
CA LEU A 777 -0.68 37.93 -42.82
C LEU A 777 -0.62 38.54 -44.24
N ALA A 778 0.06 39.68 -44.41
CA ALA A 778 0.29 40.30 -45.72
C ALA A 778 1.27 39.53 -46.62
N ARG A 779 2.08 38.62 -46.06
CA ARG A 779 3.04 37.77 -46.80
C ARG A 779 2.47 36.39 -47.17
N HIS A 780 1.25 36.08 -46.76
CA HIS A 780 0.64 34.77 -46.97
C HIS A 780 0.13 34.64 -48.43
N PRO A 781 0.17 33.43 -49.06
CA PRO A 781 -0.16 33.25 -50.49
C PRO A 781 -1.56 33.71 -50.95
N TYR A 782 -2.46 34.03 -50.03
CA TYR A 782 -3.83 34.45 -50.31
C TYR A 782 -4.07 35.95 -50.06
N ALA A 783 -3.04 36.70 -49.64
CA ALA A 783 -3.13 38.13 -49.37
C ALA A 783 -3.64 38.94 -50.57
N ASP A 784 -3.28 38.52 -51.80
CA ASP A 784 -3.72 39.17 -53.04
C ASP A 784 -5.22 39.03 -53.32
N THR A 785 -5.88 38.06 -52.70
CA THR A 785 -7.32 37.76 -52.91
C THR A 785 -8.21 38.28 -51.79
N LEU A 786 -7.62 38.71 -50.67
CA LEU A 786 -8.32 39.06 -49.45
C LEU A 786 -8.21 40.56 -49.17
N ASP A 787 -9.33 41.21 -48.81
CA ASP A 787 -9.33 42.60 -48.32
C ASP A 787 -8.73 42.65 -46.91
N LEU A 788 -7.40 42.65 -46.83
CA LEU A 788 -6.63 42.56 -45.59
C LEU A 788 -6.97 43.72 -44.64
N GLY A 789 -7.10 44.94 -45.16
CA GLY A 789 -7.45 46.11 -44.36
C GLY A 789 -8.83 46.01 -43.72
N ALA A 790 -9.81 45.40 -44.39
CA ALA A 790 -11.08 45.11 -43.74
C ALA A 790 -11.05 43.91 -42.82
N TYR A 791 -10.24 42.89 -43.11
CA TYR A 791 -10.11 41.74 -42.24
C TYR A 791 -9.54 42.13 -40.87
N VAL A 792 -8.50 42.96 -40.84
CA VAL A 792 -7.92 43.53 -39.61
C VAL A 792 -8.97 44.29 -38.81
N ARG A 793 -9.79 45.13 -39.46
CA ARG A 793 -10.89 45.86 -38.78
C ARG A 793 -11.95 44.93 -38.20
N VAL A 794 -12.30 43.86 -38.90
CA VAL A 794 -13.23 42.84 -38.38
C VAL A 794 -12.61 42.12 -37.18
N LEU A 795 -11.33 41.74 -37.21
CA LEU A 795 -10.66 41.12 -36.07
C LEU A 795 -10.64 42.03 -34.85
N GLN A 796 -10.29 43.30 -35.02
CA GLN A 796 -10.36 44.30 -33.95
C GLN A 796 -11.77 44.39 -33.37
N ALA A 797 -12.82 44.37 -34.22
CA ALA A 797 -14.21 44.41 -33.77
C ALA A 797 -14.64 43.15 -33.01
N VAL A 798 -14.19 41.96 -33.44
CA VAL A 798 -14.49 40.68 -32.79
C VAL A 798 -13.93 40.67 -31.36
N PHE A 799 -12.67 41.07 -31.19
CA PHE A 799 -11.97 41.02 -29.90
C PHE A 799 -12.18 42.25 -29.00
N LEU A 800 -13.07 43.19 -29.37
CA LEU A 800 -13.67 44.13 -28.40
C LEU A 800 -14.53 43.41 -27.36
N GLU A 801 -15.02 42.21 -27.68
CA GLU A 801 -15.69 41.33 -26.72
C GLU A 801 -14.68 40.42 -26.03
N ILE A 802 -14.82 40.28 -24.72
CA ILE A 802 -13.98 39.39 -23.89
C ILE A 802 -14.21 37.94 -24.34
N ALA A 803 -13.17 37.30 -24.85
CA ALA A 803 -13.27 35.90 -25.24
C ALA A 803 -13.45 34.98 -24.02
N LEU A 804 -14.32 33.97 -24.14
CA LEU A 804 -14.54 32.98 -23.08
C LEU A 804 -13.63 31.76 -23.28
N PRO A 805 -13.00 31.23 -22.23
CA PRO A 805 -12.17 30.04 -22.38
C PRO A 805 -13.05 28.78 -22.46
N PHE A 806 -12.72 27.83 -23.33
CA PHE A 806 -13.38 26.53 -23.47
C PHE A 806 -12.38 25.52 -24.02
N SER A 807 -11.72 24.76 -23.13
CA SER A 807 -10.59 23.90 -23.49
C SER A 807 -10.89 22.43 -23.20
N PRO A 808 -11.47 21.68 -24.16
CA PRO A 808 -11.87 20.29 -23.96
C PRO A 808 -10.73 19.33 -23.60
N GLN A 809 -9.51 19.66 -23.98
CA GLN A 809 -8.28 18.91 -23.73
C GLN A 809 -7.76 19.01 -22.29
N SER A 810 -8.29 19.92 -21.46
CA SER A 810 -7.78 20.18 -20.10
C SER A 810 -8.83 20.26 -19.01
N CYS A 811 -10.10 20.53 -19.34
CA CYS A 811 -11.19 20.66 -18.38
C CYS A 811 -11.95 19.34 -18.21
N SER A 812 -12.50 19.06 -17.03
CA SER A 812 -13.41 17.91 -16.84
C SER A 812 -14.74 18.10 -17.59
N GLU A 813 -15.50 17.03 -17.83
CA GLU A 813 -16.84 17.15 -18.46
C GLU A 813 -17.77 18.12 -17.71
N ALA A 814 -17.77 18.09 -16.37
CA ALA A 814 -18.59 18.98 -15.54
C ALA A 814 -18.22 20.45 -15.75
N GLU A 815 -16.92 20.74 -15.80
CA GLU A 815 -16.42 22.09 -16.05
C GLU A 815 -16.77 22.57 -17.48
N LEU A 816 -16.64 21.71 -18.50
CA LEU A 816 -17.04 22.07 -19.86
C LEU A 816 -18.53 22.39 -19.96
N ARG A 817 -19.40 21.66 -19.26
CA ARG A 817 -20.83 21.97 -19.23
C ARG A 817 -21.10 23.35 -18.62
N LEU A 818 -20.41 23.69 -17.53
CA LEU A 818 -20.52 25.02 -16.93
C LEU A 818 -20.08 26.13 -17.89
N ARG A 819 -18.94 25.93 -18.58
CA ARG A 819 -18.42 26.90 -19.56
C ARG A 819 -19.32 27.02 -20.79
N ALA A 820 -19.86 25.90 -21.30
CA ALA A 820 -20.84 25.92 -22.37
C ALA A 820 -22.11 26.70 -21.98
N LYS A 821 -22.57 26.57 -20.74
CA LYS A 821 -23.70 27.35 -20.20
C LYS A 821 -23.40 28.86 -20.11
N GLN A 822 -22.17 29.23 -19.76
CA GLN A 822 -21.75 30.64 -19.79
C GLN A 822 -21.71 31.20 -21.22
N ILE A 823 -21.27 30.39 -22.18
CA ILE A 823 -21.26 30.75 -23.60
C ILE A 823 -22.70 30.90 -24.10
N SER A 824 -23.60 29.94 -23.84
CA SER A 824 -25.00 30.02 -24.26
C SER A 824 -25.74 31.21 -23.64
N ALA A 825 -25.42 31.59 -22.41
CA ALA A 825 -25.97 32.78 -21.76
C ALA A 825 -25.70 34.08 -22.55
N ARG A 826 -24.58 34.17 -23.27
CA ARG A 826 -24.25 35.33 -24.13
C ARG A 826 -24.97 35.33 -25.47
N LEU A 827 -25.51 34.17 -25.88
CA LEU A 827 -26.21 34.00 -27.14
C LEU A 827 -27.73 34.27 -27.02
N HIS A 828 -28.25 34.49 -25.82
CA HIS A 828 -29.68 34.76 -25.64
C HIS A 828 -30.08 36.20 -26.02
N PRO A 829 -31.27 36.38 -26.63
CA PRO A 829 -31.82 37.70 -26.95
C PRO A 829 -32.09 38.47 -25.65
N GLY A 830 -31.30 39.52 -25.39
CA GLY A 830 -31.30 40.29 -24.14
C GLY A 830 -29.94 40.38 -23.45
N ALA A 831 -28.94 39.60 -23.89
CA ALA A 831 -27.56 39.78 -23.46
C ALA A 831 -27.04 41.16 -23.91
N ALA A 832 -26.25 41.83 -23.06
CA ALA A 832 -25.66 43.15 -23.35
C ALA A 832 -24.50 43.09 -24.37
N VAL A 833 -24.63 42.26 -25.40
CA VAL A 833 -23.63 42.04 -26.45
C VAL A 833 -23.99 42.91 -27.65
N ARG A 834 -23.05 43.70 -28.14
CA ARG A 834 -23.23 44.54 -29.35
C ARG A 834 -23.04 43.70 -30.61
N ASN A 835 -23.84 43.93 -31.66
CA ASN A 835 -23.66 43.28 -32.96
C ASN A 835 -22.36 43.74 -33.65
N LEU A 836 -21.87 42.98 -34.62
CA LEU A 836 -20.62 43.25 -35.33
C LEU A 836 -20.63 44.61 -36.04
N SER A 837 -21.75 44.97 -36.66
CA SER A 837 -21.91 46.24 -37.39
C SER A 837 -21.73 47.45 -36.46
N SER A 838 -22.32 47.45 -35.27
CA SER A 838 -22.13 48.53 -34.29
C SER A 838 -20.69 48.61 -33.75
N ARG A 839 -20.00 47.46 -33.58
CA ARG A 839 -18.59 47.45 -33.17
C ARG A 839 -17.68 48.02 -34.26
N LEU A 840 -17.94 47.70 -35.52
CA LEU A 840 -17.21 48.27 -36.65
C LEU A 840 -17.39 49.79 -36.75
N VAL A 841 -18.60 50.30 -36.48
CA VAL A 841 -18.87 51.75 -36.42
C VAL A 841 -18.09 52.42 -35.29
N MET A 842 -17.99 51.78 -34.11
CA MET A 842 -17.21 52.32 -33.00
C MET A 842 -15.71 52.42 -33.30
N LEU A 843 -15.16 51.44 -34.01
CA LEU A 843 -13.76 51.50 -34.45
C LEU A 843 -13.53 52.57 -35.51
N ALA A 844 -14.51 52.81 -36.39
CA ALA A 844 -14.44 53.87 -37.39
C ALA A 844 -14.51 55.29 -36.80
N SER A 845 -14.95 55.45 -35.55
CA SER A 845 -14.94 56.74 -34.83
C SER A 845 -13.66 57.02 -34.04
N ASN A 846 -12.70 56.09 -34.00
CA ASN A 846 -11.42 56.26 -33.29
C ASN A 846 -10.29 56.57 -34.29
N GLU A 847 -9.78 57.81 -34.30
CA GLU A 847 -8.78 58.29 -35.26
C GLU A 847 -7.43 57.52 -35.22
N GLU A 848 -6.96 57.08 -34.04
CA GLU A 848 -5.67 56.36 -33.88
C GLU A 848 -5.66 54.95 -34.53
N LEU A 849 -6.80 54.28 -34.67
CA LEU A 849 -6.88 52.93 -35.25
C LEU A 849 -7.02 52.94 -36.79
N ILE A 850 -7.46 54.08 -37.33
CA ILE A 850 -7.58 54.30 -38.78
C ILE A 850 -6.19 54.39 -39.41
N GLU A 851 -5.21 55.02 -38.75
CA GLU A 851 -3.82 55.10 -39.24
C GLU A 851 -3.17 53.72 -39.42
N VAL A 852 -3.37 52.78 -38.48
CA VAL A 852 -2.81 51.41 -38.58
C VAL A 852 -3.42 50.64 -39.76
N SER A 853 -4.72 50.81 -40.00
CA SER A 853 -5.43 50.15 -41.10
C SER A 853 -5.02 50.71 -42.46
N LEU A 854 -4.76 52.03 -42.54
CA LEU A 854 -4.29 52.71 -43.74
C LEU A 854 -2.82 52.40 -44.05
N ALA A 855 -1.96 52.32 -43.03
CA ALA A 855 -0.54 51.97 -43.20
C ALA A 855 -0.35 50.54 -43.74
N LEU A 856 -1.13 49.56 -43.24
CA LEU A 856 -1.08 48.18 -43.73
C LEU A 856 -1.66 48.03 -45.16
N ALA A 857 -2.68 48.82 -45.51
CA ALA A 857 -3.23 48.84 -46.87
C ALA A 857 -2.26 49.49 -47.87
N ALA A 858 -1.49 50.50 -47.43
CA ALA A 858 -0.44 51.13 -48.23
C ALA A 858 0.74 50.17 -48.47
N ASP A 859 1.19 49.43 -47.43
CA ASP A 859 2.29 48.47 -47.53
C ASP A 859 1.98 47.26 -48.43
N ALA A 860 0.73 46.77 -48.42
CA ALA A 860 0.30 45.69 -49.33
C ALA A 860 0.29 46.13 -50.81
N SER A 861 0.05 47.41 -51.07
CA SER A 861 0.09 47.99 -52.43
C SER A 861 1.51 48.38 -52.90
N SER A 862 2.49 48.45 -51.98
CA SER A 862 3.87 48.85 -52.26
C SER A 862 4.87 47.69 -52.26
N ALA A 863 4.42 46.43 -52.37
CA ALA A 863 5.28 45.25 -52.50
C ALA A 863 6.11 45.19 -53.81
N ASP A 864 6.22 46.32 -54.52
CA ASP A 864 7.06 46.50 -55.71
C ASP A 864 7.91 47.78 -55.58
N SER A 865 8.64 47.96 -54.47
CA SER A 865 9.93 48.68 -54.42
C SER A 865 10.47 48.76 -52.99
N GLY A 866 11.78 48.55 -52.85
CA GLY A 866 12.44 48.35 -51.57
C GLY A 866 12.63 49.59 -50.69
N SER A 867 12.72 49.27 -49.38
CA SER A 867 13.30 50.02 -48.26
C SER A 867 12.86 51.47 -48.03
N LEU A 868 12.32 51.74 -46.84
CA LEU A 868 12.92 52.64 -45.86
C LEU A 868 12.24 52.47 -44.49
N GLY A 869 13.04 52.36 -43.43
CA GLY A 869 12.55 52.26 -42.05
C GLY A 869 12.24 53.63 -41.43
N ALA A 870 11.32 53.62 -40.46
CA ALA A 870 11.16 54.71 -39.49
C ALA A 870 10.83 54.12 -38.11
N ASN A 871 11.63 54.52 -37.12
CA ASN A 871 11.52 54.12 -35.72
C ASN A 871 10.30 54.79 -35.05
N ILE A 872 9.56 54.02 -34.26
CA ILE A 872 8.62 54.51 -33.24
C ILE A 872 9.07 53.92 -31.90
N SER A 873 9.08 54.75 -30.85
CA SER A 873 9.73 54.49 -29.56
C SER A 873 9.01 53.44 -28.70
N ASP A 874 9.80 52.58 -28.07
CA ASP A 874 9.45 51.48 -27.13
C ASP A 874 8.55 51.86 -25.92
N ALA A 875 8.17 53.13 -25.76
CA ALA A 875 7.41 53.62 -24.60
C ALA A 875 5.90 53.37 -24.73
N ASP A 876 5.32 53.46 -25.93
CA ASP A 876 3.87 53.34 -26.15
C ASP A 876 3.41 51.86 -26.23
N GLU A 877 4.32 50.95 -26.59
CA GLU A 877 4.05 49.50 -26.64
C GLU A 877 4.01 48.87 -25.24
N LEU A 878 4.76 49.44 -24.29
CA LEU A 878 4.81 48.97 -22.90
C LEU A 878 3.57 49.36 -22.09
N GLU A 879 2.90 50.45 -22.44
CA GLU A 879 1.72 50.96 -21.73
C GLU A 879 0.44 50.19 -22.13
N LEU A 880 0.33 49.79 -23.40
CA LEU A 880 -0.76 48.94 -23.89
C LEU A 880 -0.64 47.49 -23.37
N GLN A 881 0.58 46.93 -23.32
CA GLN A 881 0.83 45.61 -22.74
C GLN A 881 0.57 45.58 -21.22
N ARG A 882 0.85 46.68 -20.49
CA ARG A 882 0.52 46.79 -19.05
C ARG A 882 -0.98 46.89 -18.78
N MET A 883 -1.77 47.53 -19.64
CA MET A 883 -3.23 47.58 -19.48
C MET A 883 -3.91 46.23 -19.75
N VAL A 884 -3.37 45.41 -20.66
CA VAL A 884 -3.90 44.07 -20.96
C VAL A 884 -3.41 43.04 -19.92
N SER A 885 -2.16 43.13 -19.47
CA SER A 885 -1.60 42.23 -18.45
C SER A 885 -2.20 42.45 -17.06
N SER A 886 -2.44 43.70 -16.63
CA SER A 886 -2.99 43.98 -15.29
C SER A 886 -4.45 43.54 -15.11
N ARG A 887 -5.27 43.60 -16.17
CA ARG A 887 -6.64 43.05 -16.11
C ARG A 887 -6.70 41.52 -16.21
N PHE A 888 -5.67 40.89 -16.78
CA PHE A 888 -5.55 39.42 -16.84
C PHE A 888 -5.10 38.83 -15.50
N SER A 889 -4.16 39.48 -14.81
CA SER A 889 -3.66 39.04 -13.50
C SER A 889 -4.72 39.15 -12.38
N ASP A 890 -5.54 40.20 -12.41
CA ASP A 890 -6.59 40.44 -11.41
C ASP A 890 -7.76 39.45 -11.55
N PHE A 891 -8.00 38.90 -12.75
CA PHE A 891 -9.04 37.90 -12.99
C PHE A 891 -8.59 36.49 -12.61
N THR A 892 -7.31 36.13 -12.86
CA THR A 892 -6.75 34.85 -12.39
C THR A 892 -6.65 34.77 -10.86
N ALA A 893 -6.35 35.88 -10.18
CA ALA A 893 -6.26 35.91 -8.71
C ALA A 893 -7.63 35.80 -8.01
N SER A 894 -8.73 36.20 -8.68
CA SER A 894 -10.08 36.10 -8.12
C SER A 894 -10.71 34.70 -8.25
N CYS A 895 -10.21 33.85 -9.14
CA CYS A 895 -10.70 32.47 -9.33
C CYS A 895 -10.09 31.48 -8.33
N ASP A 896 -8.92 31.77 -7.76
CA ASP A 896 -8.27 30.93 -6.74
C ASP A 896 -8.84 31.14 -5.31
N ALA A 897 -9.81 32.05 -5.14
CA ALA A 897 -10.30 32.50 -3.83
C ALA A 897 -11.81 32.31 -3.58
N MET A 898 -12.46 31.31 -4.20
CA MET A 898 -13.84 30.93 -3.82
C MET A 898 -13.88 29.51 -3.23
N PRO A 899 -14.36 29.34 -1.98
CA PRO A 899 -14.53 28.03 -1.38
C PRO A 899 -15.67 27.28 -2.08
N VAL A 900 -15.41 26.03 -2.45
CA VAL A 900 -16.43 25.08 -2.91
C VAL A 900 -17.29 24.70 -1.70
N GLU A 901 -18.49 25.28 -1.60
CA GLU A 901 -19.54 24.78 -0.71
C GLU A 901 -19.92 23.36 -1.17
N SER A 902 -19.66 22.40 -0.29
CA SER A 902 -20.08 21.01 -0.46
C SER A 902 -21.56 20.90 -0.11
N ASP A 903 -22.42 20.73 -1.13
CA ASP A 903 -23.80 20.30 -0.93
C ASP A 903 -23.80 18.86 -0.39
N THR A 904 -23.91 18.74 0.92
CA THR A 904 -24.27 17.49 1.61
C THR A 904 -25.75 17.21 1.37
N VAL A 905 -26.03 16.29 0.46
CA VAL A 905 -27.34 15.64 0.37
C VAL A 905 -27.43 14.62 1.50
N GLU A 906 -28.13 15.00 2.57
CA GLU A 906 -28.62 14.07 3.60
C GLU A 906 -29.56 13.05 2.95
N VAL A 907 -29.09 11.81 2.82
CA VAL A 907 -29.96 10.65 2.63
C VAL A 907 -30.10 10.00 4.00
N ALA A 908 -31.30 10.12 4.57
CA ALA A 908 -31.68 9.47 5.82
C ALA A 908 -31.48 7.95 5.73
N PHE A 909 -30.66 7.43 6.65
CA PHE A 909 -30.72 6.09 7.21
C PHE A 909 -30.61 6.20 8.73
#